data_AF-A0A972GLT8-F1
#
_entry.id   AF-A0A972GLT8-F1
#
_cell.length_a   1.000
_cell.length_b   1.000
_cell.length_c   1.000
_cell.angle_alpha   90.00
_cell.angle_beta   90.00
_cell.angle_gamma   90.00
#
_symmetry.space_group_name_H-M   'P 1'
#
loop_
_entity.id
_entity.type
_entity.pdbx_description
1 polymer ?
#
loop_
_entity_poly.entity_id
_entity_poly.type
_entity_poly.pdbx_seq_one_letter_code
_entity_poly.pdbx_strand_id
1 'polypeptide(L)'
;MDSKKRELEPSFGFAWLGLRRSLTDKHARGLEERVRYKWELNEVESQEQEKQLQELAKQLEYLKREYESKEDYVNELIAHKLELLEREGFKPDMDNGPKKPKLRMGDLMVAEGLVTEKQLEEAMAHQKKFGGRLGDIVSEMGFVDKRRVSVLLDGKTQKGRLGDMLVNTGAIKQEELNQALEFQRKSGGMLGDILMSMRIIEPESLYRYIATQNNLGRIGSEFDFVDLIKLPEYLARQYDAVVISQDLNRYLVAVGSPLSDEAQRSIEALLGLPLEQVLATREEMEYFWAQVYQSELMVESTQKLVNEQPQNSAHITFTVPQLTTAAASVLFLLVCLALDWFHTLIIVNVLIQTFYFSMTLFKFLIVMYGTRDNAQIRFTKEEVDAVDERTLPIYTILVPMYKESAVIPYLLNNIEQLDYPKAKLDVRLLIEEDDVEAQQLLKSMNLPAYYTTIVVPHSLPKTKPKACNYGLIRARGEYVVIYDAEDRPDPDQLKKVHAAFVQGPDSLACIQAKLNYFNSDQNLLTRWFTHEYSMWFELLLPGVMQLNIPIPLGGTSNHFKMSVLKEINAWDPYNVTEDADLGIRLYKSGYTTAIVDSRTWEEANSRTGNWIRQRSRWIKGYMQTWLVHMRNPIRLWREIGTKGFWGFQVMVLATPMLPLLNPIYWVMIILWYGWKMDWIPQFFPGPIYYMASAEFMIGNFLFVFSNVAGVYWVIYELEKRQQYVFSYGLVKYALLTPIYWVLMSLAAVKAAWQLITKPFYWEKTTHGLGKHTPDANAGEAVQE
;
A
#
# COMPACT_ATOMS: atom_id res chain seq x y z
N MET A 1 -33.80 37.81 27.22
CA MET A 1 -33.43 36.81 28.24
C MET A 1 -31.95 36.51 28.02
N ASP A 2 -31.02 37.36 28.43
CA ASP A 2 -30.66 37.85 29.75
C ASP A 2 -29.71 36.92 30.53
N SER A 3 -28.55 37.51 30.83
CA SER A 3 -27.67 37.27 31.98
C SER A 3 -26.45 36.32 31.86
N LYS A 4 -25.30 36.97 32.06
CA LYS A 4 -24.21 36.68 33.03
C LYS A 4 -22.93 35.97 32.55
N LYS A 5 -21.91 36.84 32.41
CA LYS A 5 -20.50 36.69 32.80
C LYS A 5 -20.26 35.72 33.97
N ARG A 6 -19.18 34.94 33.88
CA ARG A 6 -18.30 34.63 35.02
C ARG A 6 -16.83 34.57 34.59
N GLU A 7 -16.04 35.29 35.37
CA GLU A 7 -14.59 35.45 35.32
C GLU A 7 -13.86 34.17 35.77
N LEU A 8 -12.67 33.95 35.26
CA LEU A 8 -11.65 33.08 35.87
C LEU A 8 -10.36 33.87 35.98
N GLU A 9 -9.96 34.18 37.22
CA GLU A 9 -8.63 34.67 37.58
C GLU A 9 -7.57 33.55 37.44
N PRO A 10 -6.32 33.87 37.06
CA PRO A 10 -5.20 32.94 37.13
C PRO A 10 -4.46 33.08 38.46
N SER A 11 -4.11 31.94 39.08
CA SER A 11 -3.24 31.90 40.26
C SER A 11 -1.88 31.28 39.94
N PHE A 12 -0.87 31.79 40.64
CA PHE A 12 0.52 31.36 40.77
C PHE A 12 1.55 31.86 39.76
N GLY A 13 2.31 32.85 40.24
CA GLY A 13 3.64 33.16 39.74
C GLY A 13 4.74 32.41 40.49
N PHE A 14 5.89 32.29 39.84
CA PHE A 14 7.21 32.41 40.46
C PHE A 14 8.16 33.09 39.47
N ALA A 15 8.93 34.04 40.00
CA ALA A 15 9.73 35.00 39.27
C ALA A 15 11.09 34.43 38.83
N TRP A 16 11.57 34.89 37.66
CA TRP A 16 12.98 35.24 37.48
C TRP A 16 13.10 36.48 36.58
N LEU A 17 13.80 37.49 37.11
CA LEU A 17 14.03 38.81 36.54
C LEU A 17 15.29 38.82 35.67
N GLY A 18 15.24 39.59 34.58
CA GLY A 18 16.41 40.34 34.10
C GLY A 18 16.88 40.04 32.68
N LEU A 19 16.26 40.69 31.69
CA LEU A 19 16.93 41.52 30.67
C LEU A 19 15.96 41.97 29.56
N ARG A 20 16.13 43.24 29.13
CA ARG A 20 15.60 43.91 27.92
C ARG A 20 14.16 44.42 27.94
N ARG A 21 13.98 45.59 28.58
CA ARG A 21 12.78 46.44 28.49
C ARG A 21 12.73 47.36 27.25
N SER A 22 13.62 47.20 26.25
CA SER A 22 13.61 48.02 25.01
C SER A 22 13.31 47.25 23.72
N LEU A 23 13.32 45.92 23.75
CA LEU A 23 13.02 45.07 22.60
C LEU A 23 11.56 44.59 22.58
N THR A 24 10.95 44.48 23.75
CA THR A 24 9.54 44.08 23.93
C THR A 24 8.57 45.13 23.41
N ASP A 25 8.81 46.43 23.61
CA ASP A 25 7.93 47.49 23.07
C ASP A 25 7.96 47.59 21.55
N LYS A 26 9.11 47.29 20.93
CA LYS A 26 9.27 47.26 19.47
C LYS A 26 8.61 46.01 18.87
N HIS A 27 8.71 44.87 19.56
CA HIS A 27 8.00 43.65 19.17
C HIS A 27 6.50 43.76 19.38
N ALA A 28 6.03 44.40 20.45
CA ALA A 28 4.61 44.60 20.73
C ALA A 28 3.94 45.49 19.66
N ARG A 29 4.56 46.62 19.28
CA ARG A 29 4.05 47.45 18.18
C ARG A 29 4.06 46.73 16.83
N GLY A 30 5.12 45.96 16.54
CA GLY A 30 5.18 45.14 15.33
C GLY A 30 4.17 43.98 15.33
N LEU A 31 3.78 43.47 16.50
CA LEU A 31 2.71 42.48 16.63
C LEU A 31 1.34 43.14 16.46
N GLU A 32 1.10 44.31 17.04
CA GLU A 32 -0.14 45.07 16.89
C GLU A 32 -0.40 45.47 15.43
N GLU A 33 0.64 45.89 14.69
CA GLU A 33 0.53 46.18 13.26
C GLU A 33 0.24 44.91 12.44
N ARG A 34 0.89 43.78 12.75
CA ARG A 34 0.62 42.50 12.06
C ARG A 34 -0.76 41.93 12.39
N VAL A 35 -1.22 42.10 13.62
CA VAL A 35 -2.56 41.68 14.05
C VAL A 35 -3.60 42.57 13.37
N ARG A 36 -3.39 43.89 13.31
CA ARG A 36 -4.28 44.82 12.60
C ARG A 36 -4.33 44.52 11.10
N TYR A 37 -3.18 44.29 10.47
CA TYR A 37 -3.09 43.88 9.06
C TYR A 37 -3.79 42.53 8.80
N LYS A 38 -3.62 41.53 9.68
CA LYS A 38 -4.37 40.27 9.60
C LYS A 38 -5.87 40.45 9.84
N TRP A 39 -6.26 41.38 10.71
CA TRP A 39 -7.67 41.68 10.97
C TRP A 39 -8.32 42.32 9.74
N GLU A 40 -7.66 43.31 9.13
CA GLU A 40 -8.11 43.94 7.88
C GLU A 40 -8.17 42.93 6.72
N LEU A 41 -7.18 42.04 6.60
CA LEU A 41 -7.21 40.94 5.62
C LEU A 41 -8.36 39.96 5.85
N ASN A 42 -8.60 39.56 7.10
CA ASN A 42 -9.71 38.68 7.44
C ASN A 42 -11.07 39.36 7.24
N GLU A 43 -11.16 40.68 7.42
CA GLU A 43 -12.39 41.45 7.20
C GLU A 43 -12.70 41.54 5.69
N VAL A 44 -11.67 41.71 4.86
CA VAL A 44 -11.77 41.64 3.39
C VAL A 44 -12.10 40.23 2.92
N GLU A 45 -11.45 39.19 3.45
CA GLU A 45 -11.77 37.78 3.14
C GLU A 45 -13.19 37.42 3.59
N SER A 46 -13.64 37.92 4.75
CA SER A 46 -15.01 37.70 5.23
C SER A 46 -16.04 38.38 4.34
N GLN A 47 -15.77 39.60 3.85
CA GLN A 47 -16.66 40.27 2.90
C GLN A 47 -16.68 39.58 1.53
N GLU A 48 -15.55 39.04 1.08
CA GLU A 48 -15.45 38.27 -0.17
C GLU A 48 -16.18 36.92 -0.04
N GLN A 49 -16.04 36.24 1.10
CA GLN A 49 -16.77 35.01 1.42
C GLN A 49 -18.28 35.27 1.55
N GLU A 50 -18.70 36.38 2.14
CA GLU A 50 -20.11 36.75 2.27
C GLU A 50 -20.71 37.09 0.89
N LYS A 51 -19.96 37.74 0.00
CA LYS A 51 -20.32 37.90 -1.42
C LYS A 51 -20.42 36.56 -2.14
N GLN A 52 -19.47 35.65 -1.96
CA GLN A 52 -19.50 34.32 -2.56
C GLN A 52 -20.71 33.52 -2.06
N LEU A 53 -21.05 33.60 -0.77
CA LEU A 53 -22.23 32.99 -0.18
C LEU A 53 -23.54 33.57 -0.75
N GLN A 54 -23.60 34.88 -0.96
CA GLN A 54 -24.76 35.52 -1.61
C GLN A 54 -24.90 35.10 -3.07
N GLU A 55 -23.78 34.94 -3.79
CA GLU A 55 -23.78 34.47 -5.18
C GLU A 55 -24.19 32.99 -5.27
N LEU A 56 -23.68 32.14 -4.36
CA LEU A 56 -24.11 30.74 -4.24
C LEU A 56 -25.59 30.63 -3.85
N ALA A 57 -26.09 31.50 -2.98
CA ALA A 57 -27.51 31.51 -2.61
C ALA A 57 -28.41 31.86 -3.82
N LYS A 58 -27.99 32.82 -4.66
CA LYS A 58 -28.67 33.12 -5.93
C LYS A 58 -28.62 31.95 -6.91
N GLN A 59 -27.48 31.28 -7.05
CA GLN A 59 -27.36 30.09 -7.89
C GLN A 59 -28.25 28.94 -7.39
N LEU A 60 -28.32 28.74 -6.07
CA LEU A 60 -29.20 27.75 -5.46
C LEU A 60 -30.69 28.06 -5.70
N GLU A 61 -31.08 29.33 -5.63
CA GLU A 61 -32.46 29.77 -5.90
C GLU A 61 -32.82 29.62 -7.39
N TYR A 62 -31.87 29.90 -8.29
CA TYR A 62 -32.01 29.62 -9.72
C TYR A 62 -32.19 28.13 -10.01
N LEU A 63 -31.34 27.27 -9.44
CA LEU A 63 -31.42 25.82 -9.60
C LEU A 63 -32.72 25.24 -9.03
N LYS A 64 -33.23 25.78 -7.92
CA LYS A 64 -34.55 25.39 -7.36
C LYS A 64 -35.69 25.73 -8.32
N ARG A 65 -35.69 26.92 -8.91
CA ARG A 65 -36.71 27.30 -9.92
C ARG A 65 -36.59 26.45 -11.20
N GLU A 66 -35.38 26.12 -11.63
CA GLU A 66 -35.17 25.22 -12.77
C GLU A 66 -35.63 23.78 -12.47
N TYR A 67 -35.46 23.32 -11.23
CA TYR A 67 -35.95 22.02 -10.77
C TYR A 67 -37.47 21.96 -10.71
N GLU A 68 -38.13 22.98 -10.13
CA GLU A 68 -39.60 23.10 -10.10
C GLU A 68 -40.17 23.16 -11.52
N SER A 69 -39.54 23.91 -12.44
CA SER A 69 -39.91 23.95 -13.86
C SER A 69 -39.77 22.59 -14.56
N LYS A 70 -38.75 21.79 -14.21
CA LYS A 70 -38.59 20.44 -14.76
C LYS A 70 -39.59 19.46 -14.19
N GLU A 71 -39.96 19.60 -12.92
CA GLU A 71 -40.98 18.77 -12.27
C GLU A 71 -42.36 19.04 -12.87
N ASP A 72 -42.70 20.30 -13.13
CA ASP A 72 -43.92 20.68 -13.87
C ASP A 72 -43.92 20.11 -15.30
N TYR A 73 -42.80 20.20 -16.02
CA TYR A 73 -42.67 19.62 -17.37
C TYR A 73 -42.79 18.09 -17.38
N VAL A 74 -42.23 17.41 -16.38
CA VAL A 74 -42.35 15.95 -16.21
C VAL A 74 -43.80 15.57 -15.87
N ASN A 75 -44.48 16.33 -15.02
CA ASN A 75 -45.90 16.12 -14.70
C ASN A 75 -46.79 16.37 -15.91
N GLU A 76 -46.49 17.37 -16.75
CA GLU A 76 -47.17 17.65 -18.01
C GLU A 76 -46.96 16.51 -19.02
N LEU A 77 -45.75 15.95 -19.10
CA LEU A 77 -45.43 14.77 -19.91
C LEU A 77 -46.15 13.51 -19.42
N ILE A 78 -46.29 13.33 -18.10
CA ILE A 78 -47.04 12.22 -17.51
C ILE A 78 -48.53 12.37 -17.81
N ALA A 79 -49.09 13.57 -17.66
CA ALA A 79 -50.48 13.87 -18.00
C ALA A 79 -50.76 13.65 -19.50
N HIS A 80 -49.86 14.10 -20.38
CA HIS A 80 -49.99 13.90 -21.82
C HIS A 80 -49.84 12.43 -22.22
N LYS A 81 -49.00 11.67 -21.52
CA LYS A 81 -48.84 10.22 -21.70
C LYS A 81 -50.05 9.43 -21.21
N LEU A 82 -50.71 9.88 -20.14
CA LEU A 82 -51.98 9.30 -19.65
C LEU A 82 -53.13 9.60 -20.62
N GLU A 83 -53.22 10.83 -21.17
CA GLU A 83 -54.16 11.18 -22.23
C GLU A 83 -53.99 10.33 -23.51
N LEU A 84 -52.75 10.01 -23.87
CA LEU A 84 -52.45 9.13 -25.01
C LEU A 84 -52.84 7.67 -24.77
N LEU A 85 -52.86 7.22 -23.51
CA LEU A 85 -53.24 5.87 -23.11
C LEU A 85 -54.76 5.67 -23.01
N GLU A 86 -55.53 6.74 -22.82
CA GLU A 86 -57.01 6.70 -22.70
C GLU A 86 -57.76 6.85 -24.04
N ARG A 87 -57.06 7.15 -25.16
CA ARG A 87 -57.68 7.14 -26.49
C ARG A 87 -57.99 5.71 -26.95
N GLU A 88 -59.28 5.40 -27.08
CA GLU A 88 -59.75 4.13 -27.67
C GLU A 88 -59.10 3.91 -29.06
N GLY A 89 -58.23 2.90 -29.14
CA GLY A 89 -57.58 2.48 -30.39
C GLY A 89 -56.06 2.31 -30.32
N PHE A 90 -55.37 2.73 -29.26
CA PHE A 90 -53.92 2.49 -29.14
C PHE A 90 -53.63 1.07 -28.65
N LYS A 91 -53.32 0.16 -29.59
CA LYS A 91 -52.64 -1.11 -29.28
C LYS A 91 -51.13 -0.86 -29.34
N PRO A 92 -50.37 -1.01 -28.24
CA PRO A 92 -48.92 -1.03 -28.33
C PRO A 92 -48.53 -2.24 -29.18
N ASP A 93 -47.73 -1.99 -30.21
CA ASP A 93 -47.17 -3.03 -31.04
C ASP A 93 -46.21 -3.88 -30.18
N MET A 94 -46.74 -4.95 -29.61
CA MET A 94 -45.99 -5.99 -28.90
C MET A 94 -45.45 -6.99 -29.92
N ASP A 95 -44.78 -6.50 -30.95
CA ASP A 95 -44.03 -7.35 -31.87
C ASP A 95 -42.74 -7.81 -31.18
N ASN A 96 -42.84 -8.93 -30.47
CA ASN A 96 -41.72 -9.78 -30.05
C ASN A 96 -41.21 -10.63 -31.24
N GLY A 97 -41.24 -10.10 -32.46
CA GLY A 97 -40.47 -10.62 -33.57
C GLY A 97 -38.97 -10.46 -33.30
N PRO A 98 -38.11 -11.34 -33.84
CA PRO A 98 -36.66 -11.19 -33.69
C PRO A 98 -36.25 -9.83 -34.27
N LYS A 99 -35.83 -8.90 -33.39
CA LYS A 99 -35.24 -7.63 -33.83
C LYS A 99 -34.10 -7.99 -34.78
N LYS A 100 -34.21 -7.58 -36.04
CA LYS A 100 -33.14 -7.73 -37.03
C LYS A 100 -31.83 -7.26 -36.39
N PRO A 101 -30.73 -8.01 -36.51
CA PRO A 101 -29.45 -7.58 -35.94
C PRO A 101 -29.14 -6.18 -36.49
N LYS A 102 -28.89 -5.22 -35.58
CA LYS A 102 -28.39 -3.90 -35.99
C LYS A 102 -27.04 -4.16 -36.69
N LEU A 103 -27.02 -3.93 -38.00
CA LEU A 103 -25.84 -4.02 -38.85
C LEU A 103 -24.69 -3.21 -38.22
N ARG A 104 -23.48 -3.78 -38.19
CA ARG A 104 -22.30 -3.08 -37.67
C ARG A 104 -21.98 -1.89 -38.59
N MET A 105 -21.20 -0.92 -38.11
CA MET A 105 -20.87 0.29 -38.90
C MET A 105 -20.32 -0.07 -40.29
N GLY A 106 -19.43 -1.07 -40.37
CA GLY A 106 -18.93 -1.58 -41.65
C GLY A 106 -20.05 -2.11 -42.56
N ASP A 107 -20.91 -2.98 -42.02
CA ASP A 107 -22.03 -3.55 -42.76
C ASP A 107 -23.03 -2.47 -43.22
N LEU A 108 -23.20 -1.40 -42.45
CA LEU A 108 -24.00 -0.23 -42.83
C LEU A 108 -23.34 0.56 -43.96
N MET A 109 -22.03 0.77 -43.91
CA MET A 109 -21.31 1.46 -45.00
C MET A 109 -21.38 0.66 -46.31
N VAL A 110 -21.38 -0.67 -46.23
CA VAL A 110 -21.57 -1.55 -47.39
C VAL A 110 -23.02 -1.52 -47.88
N ALA A 111 -24.00 -1.62 -46.97
CA ALA A 111 -25.41 -1.62 -47.29
C ALA A 111 -25.89 -0.29 -47.92
N GLU A 112 -25.31 0.84 -47.50
CA GLU A 112 -25.57 2.18 -48.07
C GLU A 112 -24.71 2.47 -49.31
N GLY A 113 -23.91 1.51 -49.78
CA GLY A 113 -23.08 1.63 -50.99
C GLY A 113 -21.96 2.66 -50.88
N LEU A 114 -21.48 2.97 -49.67
CA LEU A 114 -20.38 3.90 -49.44
C LEU A 114 -19.02 3.23 -49.65
N VAL A 115 -18.88 1.97 -49.24
CA VAL A 115 -17.69 1.14 -49.47
C VAL A 115 -18.08 -0.24 -49.98
N THR A 116 -17.19 -0.87 -50.74
CA THR A 116 -17.34 -2.30 -51.09
C THR A 116 -16.92 -3.19 -49.92
N GLU A 117 -17.37 -4.45 -49.90
CA GLU A 117 -16.92 -5.44 -48.90
C GLU A 117 -15.39 -5.56 -48.86
N LYS A 118 -14.73 -5.52 -50.02
CA LYS A 118 -13.26 -5.56 -50.11
C LYS A 118 -12.61 -4.32 -49.50
N GLN A 119 -13.14 -3.12 -49.76
CA GLN A 119 -12.64 -1.88 -49.15
C GLN A 119 -12.87 -1.85 -47.64
N LEU A 120 -13.98 -2.41 -47.18
CA LEU A 120 -14.24 -2.58 -45.74
C LEU A 120 -13.23 -3.55 -45.11
N GLU A 121 -12.95 -4.69 -45.75
CA GLU A 121 -11.92 -5.64 -45.28
C GLU A 121 -10.54 -4.98 -45.21
N GLU A 122 -10.14 -4.20 -46.22
CA GLU A 122 -8.88 -3.45 -46.23
C GLU A 122 -8.83 -2.42 -45.09
N ALA A 123 -9.92 -1.66 -44.87
CA ALA A 123 -10.00 -0.69 -43.78
C ALA A 123 -10.02 -1.34 -42.39
N MET A 124 -10.67 -2.50 -42.23
CA MET A 124 -10.64 -3.28 -40.99
C MET A 124 -9.26 -3.89 -40.72
N ALA A 125 -8.57 -4.36 -41.76
CA ALA A 125 -7.19 -4.83 -41.65
C ALA A 125 -6.26 -3.68 -41.21
N HIS A 126 -6.45 -2.49 -41.78
CA HIS A 126 -5.73 -1.28 -41.36
C HIS A 126 -6.04 -0.90 -39.91
N GLN A 127 -7.32 -0.87 -39.51
CA GLN A 127 -7.73 -0.58 -38.13
C GLN A 127 -7.17 -1.59 -37.14
N LYS A 128 -7.20 -2.88 -37.47
CA LYS A 128 -6.62 -3.93 -36.62
C LYS A 128 -5.11 -3.76 -36.46
N LYS A 129 -4.45 -3.24 -37.49
CA LYS A 129 -3.00 -3.03 -37.52
C LYS A 129 -2.61 -1.78 -36.73
N PHE A 130 -3.15 -0.62 -37.08
CA PHE A 130 -2.71 0.70 -36.57
C PHE A 130 -3.66 1.33 -35.53
N GLY A 131 -4.85 0.77 -35.33
CA GLY A 131 -5.87 1.32 -34.45
C GLY A 131 -6.64 2.47 -35.08
N GLY A 132 -7.41 3.19 -34.25
CA GLY A 132 -8.21 4.36 -34.65
C GLY A 132 -9.67 4.04 -34.98
N ARG A 133 -10.40 5.05 -35.43
CA ARG A 133 -11.82 4.93 -35.81
C ARG A 133 -11.97 4.49 -37.25
N LEU A 134 -12.74 3.42 -37.47
CA LEU A 134 -13.00 2.87 -38.81
C LEU A 134 -13.51 3.94 -39.79
N GLY A 135 -14.36 4.86 -39.34
CA GLY A 135 -14.88 5.94 -40.17
C GLY A 135 -13.82 6.92 -40.67
N ASP A 136 -12.84 7.25 -39.83
CA ASP A 136 -11.72 8.14 -40.22
C ASP A 136 -10.77 7.41 -41.16
N ILE A 137 -10.46 6.13 -40.88
CA ILE A 137 -9.58 5.29 -41.71
C ILE A 137 -10.13 5.15 -43.13
N VAL A 138 -11.43 4.86 -43.27
CA VAL A 138 -12.09 4.74 -44.58
C VAL A 138 -12.00 6.07 -45.36
N SER A 139 -12.06 7.20 -44.65
CA SER A 139 -11.88 8.52 -45.28
C SER A 139 -10.44 8.79 -45.70
N GLU A 140 -9.46 8.36 -44.91
CA GLU A 140 -8.04 8.56 -45.18
C GLU A 140 -7.50 7.68 -46.30
N MET A 141 -8.01 6.46 -46.40
CA MET A 141 -7.74 5.56 -47.53
C MET A 141 -8.40 6.04 -48.83
N GLY A 142 -9.16 7.15 -48.79
CA GLY A 142 -9.79 7.77 -49.95
C GLY A 142 -11.03 7.02 -50.45
N PHE A 143 -11.58 6.10 -49.66
CA PHE A 143 -12.75 5.31 -50.07
C PHE A 143 -14.05 6.10 -49.97
N VAL A 144 -14.19 7.01 -48.99
CA VAL A 144 -15.40 7.83 -48.78
C VAL A 144 -15.03 9.23 -48.30
N ASP A 145 -15.75 10.27 -48.74
CA ASP A 145 -15.61 11.62 -48.18
C ASP A 145 -16.05 11.65 -46.70
N LYS A 146 -15.24 12.25 -45.84
CA LYS A 146 -15.51 12.46 -44.40
C LYS A 146 -16.91 13.01 -44.12
N ARG A 147 -17.43 13.88 -45.00
CA ARG A 147 -18.81 14.42 -44.87
C ARG A 147 -19.91 13.37 -45.05
N ARG A 148 -19.69 12.37 -45.90
CA ARG A 148 -20.66 11.27 -46.09
C ARG A 148 -20.61 10.27 -44.94
N VAL A 149 -19.42 10.06 -44.37
CA VAL A 149 -19.25 9.25 -43.15
C VAL A 149 -19.91 9.94 -41.95
N SER A 150 -19.78 11.26 -41.80
CA SER A 150 -20.39 12.00 -40.69
C SER A 150 -21.92 12.02 -40.75
N VAL A 151 -22.53 12.11 -41.94
CA VAL A 151 -24.00 12.07 -42.11
C VAL A 151 -24.59 10.71 -41.68
N LEU A 152 -23.84 9.63 -41.85
CA LEU A 152 -24.21 8.30 -41.33
C LEU A 152 -24.16 8.23 -39.80
N LEU A 153 -23.25 8.98 -39.18
CA LEU A 153 -23.03 9.02 -37.74
C LEU A 153 -24.03 9.94 -37.02
N ASP A 154 -24.35 11.10 -37.61
CA ASP A 154 -25.20 12.16 -37.03
C ASP A 154 -26.65 11.74 -36.73
N GLY A 155 -27.11 10.61 -37.28
CA GLY A 155 -28.47 10.10 -37.05
C GLY A 155 -28.61 8.98 -36.01
N LYS A 156 -27.52 8.35 -35.55
CA LYS A 156 -27.61 7.05 -34.83
C LYS A 156 -26.67 6.84 -33.64
N THR A 157 -25.80 7.77 -33.28
CA THR A 157 -25.07 7.71 -31.99
C THR A 157 -26.02 7.98 -30.83
N GLN A 158 -26.86 7.01 -30.49
CA GLN A 158 -27.52 7.00 -29.19
C GLN A 158 -26.43 6.84 -28.14
N LYS A 159 -26.26 7.85 -27.28
CA LYS A 159 -25.72 7.71 -25.92
C LYS A 159 -26.65 6.79 -25.12
N GLY A 160 -26.77 5.53 -25.53
CA GLY A 160 -27.49 4.50 -24.82
C GLY A 160 -26.73 4.10 -23.57
N ARG A 161 -27.43 3.55 -22.58
CA ARG A 161 -26.76 2.97 -21.41
C ARG A 161 -25.91 1.80 -21.87
N LEU A 162 -24.71 1.65 -21.31
CA LEU A 162 -23.75 0.61 -21.69
C LEU A 162 -24.38 -0.80 -21.63
N GLY A 163 -25.15 -1.10 -20.58
CA GLY A 163 -25.86 -2.37 -20.45
C GLY A 163 -26.81 -2.65 -21.61
N ASP A 164 -27.63 -1.67 -22.01
CA ASP A 164 -28.55 -1.82 -23.15
C ASP A 164 -27.78 -2.05 -24.45
N MET A 165 -26.64 -1.38 -24.65
CA MET A 165 -25.80 -1.60 -25.83
C MET A 165 -25.23 -3.01 -25.87
N LEU A 166 -24.74 -3.53 -24.73
CA LEU A 166 -24.19 -4.88 -24.64
C LEU A 166 -25.27 -5.94 -24.92
N VAL A 167 -26.47 -5.80 -24.37
CA VAL A 167 -27.59 -6.73 -24.62
C VAL A 167 -28.08 -6.65 -26.05
N ASN A 168 -28.30 -5.45 -26.58
CA ASN A 168 -28.83 -5.26 -27.95
C ASN A 168 -27.88 -5.79 -29.04
N THR A 169 -26.58 -5.83 -28.76
CA THR A 169 -25.58 -6.37 -29.69
C THR A 169 -25.29 -7.85 -29.47
N GLY A 170 -25.94 -8.47 -28.49
CA GLY A 170 -25.76 -9.88 -28.13
C GLY A 170 -24.42 -10.17 -27.44
N ALA A 171 -23.73 -9.14 -26.92
CA ALA A 171 -22.46 -9.32 -26.21
C ALA A 171 -22.66 -9.98 -24.84
N ILE A 172 -23.80 -9.71 -24.20
CA ILE A 172 -24.23 -10.32 -22.94
C ILE A 172 -25.74 -10.61 -23.01
N LYS A 173 -26.21 -11.51 -22.16
CA LYS A 173 -27.65 -11.79 -21.98
C LYS A 173 -28.30 -10.79 -21.03
N GLN A 174 -29.62 -10.66 -21.11
CA GLN A 174 -30.37 -9.79 -20.20
C GLN A 174 -30.27 -10.28 -18.74
N GLU A 175 -30.23 -11.60 -18.53
CA GLU A 175 -30.05 -12.20 -17.20
C GLU A 175 -28.70 -11.82 -16.59
N GLU A 176 -27.62 -11.89 -17.38
CA GLU A 176 -26.26 -11.51 -16.96
C GLU A 176 -26.17 -10.03 -16.60
N LEU A 177 -26.83 -9.15 -17.39
CA LEU A 177 -26.93 -7.73 -17.06
C LEU A 177 -27.69 -7.50 -15.74
N ASN A 178 -28.81 -8.21 -15.53
CA ASN A 178 -29.59 -8.08 -14.30
C ASN A 178 -28.79 -8.51 -13.07
N GLN A 179 -28.02 -9.60 -13.15
CA GLN A 179 -27.12 -10.06 -12.09
C GLN A 179 -26.04 -9.01 -11.78
N ALA A 180 -25.41 -8.43 -12.82
CA ALA A 180 -24.41 -7.39 -12.63
C ALA A 180 -24.99 -6.11 -12.00
N LEU A 181 -26.23 -5.73 -12.37
CA LEU A 181 -26.94 -4.60 -11.76
C LEU A 181 -27.33 -4.86 -10.31
N GLU A 182 -27.67 -6.10 -9.95
CA GLU A 182 -27.92 -6.50 -8.56
C GLU A 182 -26.63 -6.37 -7.72
N PHE A 183 -25.51 -6.87 -8.25
CA PHE A 183 -24.20 -6.70 -7.62
C PHE A 183 -23.82 -5.22 -7.50
N GLN A 184 -24.10 -4.40 -8.52
CA GLN A 184 -23.87 -2.95 -8.49
C GLN A 184 -24.73 -2.25 -7.43
N ARG A 185 -25.99 -2.67 -7.23
CA ARG A 185 -26.84 -2.12 -6.17
C ARG A 185 -26.30 -2.45 -4.78
N LYS A 186 -25.75 -3.65 -4.59
CA LYS A 186 -25.16 -4.11 -3.34
C LYS A 186 -23.83 -3.42 -3.03
N SER A 187 -22.92 -3.39 -4.01
CA SER A 187 -21.51 -3.02 -3.80
C SER A 187 -21.08 -1.69 -4.42
N GLY A 188 -21.95 -1.03 -5.20
CA GLY A 188 -21.61 0.17 -5.95
C GLY A 188 -20.63 -0.09 -7.08
N GLY A 189 -19.89 0.92 -7.52
CA GLY A 189 -18.87 0.80 -8.57
C GLY A 189 -19.41 0.88 -10.00
N MET A 190 -18.49 0.75 -10.97
CA MET A 190 -18.81 0.85 -12.39
C MET A 190 -19.31 -0.49 -12.94
N LEU A 191 -20.40 -0.46 -13.71
CA LEU A 191 -21.00 -1.67 -14.31
C LEU A 191 -19.99 -2.48 -15.15
N GLY A 192 -19.12 -1.79 -15.90
CA GLY A 192 -18.08 -2.44 -16.70
C GLY A 192 -17.10 -3.27 -15.85
N ASP A 193 -16.66 -2.73 -14.72
CA ASP A 193 -15.76 -3.43 -13.80
C ASP A 193 -16.40 -4.66 -13.18
N ILE A 194 -17.70 -4.55 -12.84
CA ILE A 194 -18.48 -5.66 -12.32
C ILE A 194 -18.59 -6.78 -13.36
N LEU A 195 -19.00 -6.45 -14.58
CA LEU A 195 -19.12 -7.43 -15.68
C LEU A 195 -17.79 -8.15 -15.95
N MET A 196 -16.67 -7.43 -15.94
CA MET A 196 -15.34 -8.04 -16.08
C MET A 196 -14.95 -8.91 -14.88
N SER A 197 -15.23 -8.45 -13.65
CA SER A 197 -14.92 -9.21 -12.43
C SER A 197 -15.69 -10.53 -12.34
N MET A 198 -16.91 -10.55 -12.87
CA MET A 198 -17.77 -11.73 -12.98
C MET A 198 -17.45 -12.62 -14.19
N ARG A 199 -16.45 -12.25 -15.01
CA ARG A 199 -16.08 -12.94 -16.27
C ARG A 199 -17.24 -13.06 -17.27
N ILE A 200 -18.18 -12.13 -17.23
CA ILE A 200 -19.31 -12.08 -18.19
C ILE A 200 -18.84 -11.54 -19.54
N ILE A 201 -17.88 -10.60 -19.52
CA ILE A 201 -17.35 -9.97 -20.74
C ILE A 201 -15.84 -9.81 -20.65
N GLU A 202 -15.16 -10.09 -21.77
CA GLU A 202 -13.72 -9.87 -21.91
C GLU A 202 -13.37 -8.38 -21.93
N PRO A 203 -12.23 -7.96 -21.35
CA PRO A 203 -11.81 -6.56 -21.31
C PRO A 203 -11.76 -5.88 -22.68
N GLU A 204 -11.16 -6.54 -23.68
CA GLU A 204 -11.08 -5.98 -25.04
C GLU A 204 -12.47 -5.68 -25.61
N SER A 205 -13.41 -6.63 -25.44
CA SER A 205 -14.78 -6.51 -25.93
C SER A 205 -15.49 -5.36 -25.24
N LEU A 206 -15.48 -5.31 -23.91
CA LEU A 206 -16.11 -4.22 -23.15
C LEU A 206 -15.58 -2.86 -23.57
N TYR A 207 -14.26 -2.71 -23.65
CA TYR A 207 -13.66 -1.44 -23.99
C TYR A 207 -13.91 -1.05 -25.47
N ARG A 208 -14.13 -1.98 -26.40
CA ARG A 208 -14.62 -1.65 -27.75
C ARG A 208 -16.02 -1.00 -27.70
N TYR A 209 -16.90 -1.52 -26.84
CA TYR A 209 -18.22 -0.91 -26.64
C TYR A 209 -18.14 0.46 -25.97
N ILE A 210 -17.27 0.63 -24.97
CA ILE A 210 -17.02 1.93 -24.32
C ILE A 210 -16.45 2.93 -25.32
N ALA A 211 -15.48 2.52 -26.15
CA ALA A 211 -14.92 3.36 -27.20
C ALA A 211 -16.02 3.78 -28.20
N THR A 212 -16.86 2.85 -28.64
CA THR A 212 -17.99 3.13 -29.53
C THR A 212 -18.98 4.12 -28.91
N GLN A 213 -19.32 3.93 -27.62
CA GLN A 213 -20.24 4.80 -26.87
C GLN A 213 -19.72 6.24 -26.78
N ASN A 214 -18.40 6.41 -26.71
CA ASN A 214 -17.73 7.71 -26.59
C ASN A 214 -17.18 8.24 -27.93
N ASN A 215 -17.50 7.58 -29.06
CA ASN A 215 -16.98 7.92 -30.38
C ASN A 215 -15.44 8.00 -30.45
N LEU A 216 -14.78 7.07 -29.78
CA LEU A 216 -13.32 6.92 -29.71
C LEU A 216 -12.85 5.75 -30.58
N GLY A 217 -11.58 5.80 -30.98
CA GLY A 217 -10.93 4.68 -31.63
C GLY A 217 -10.55 3.59 -30.62
N ARG A 218 -10.11 2.44 -31.14
CA ARG A 218 -9.50 1.38 -30.33
C ARG A 218 -8.08 1.12 -30.80
N ILE A 219 -7.25 0.59 -29.90
CA ILE A 219 -5.84 0.35 -30.21
C ILE A 219 -5.68 -0.72 -31.30
N GLY A 220 -4.61 -0.60 -32.09
CA GLY A 220 -4.18 -1.60 -33.07
C GLY A 220 -3.31 -2.69 -32.46
N SER A 221 -2.56 -3.39 -33.31
CA SER A 221 -1.65 -4.48 -32.92
C SER A 221 -0.18 -4.16 -33.20
N GLU A 222 0.11 -3.18 -34.07
CA GLU A 222 1.46 -2.69 -34.32
C GLU A 222 1.63 -1.30 -33.71
N PHE A 223 2.73 -1.14 -32.96
CA PHE A 223 3.14 0.12 -32.35
C PHE A 223 4.59 0.36 -32.72
N ASP A 224 4.92 1.59 -33.09
CA ASP A 224 6.30 2.02 -33.32
C ASP A 224 6.61 3.17 -32.37
N PHE A 225 7.42 2.90 -31.36
CA PHE A 225 7.82 3.90 -30.37
C PHE A 225 9.10 4.66 -30.76
N VAL A 226 9.70 4.32 -31.91
CA VAL A 226 10.94 4.94 -32.39
C VAL A 226 10.61 6.35 -32.91
N ASP A 227 11.33 7.35 -32.42
CA ASP A 227 11.21 8.78 -32.80
C ASP A 227 9.85 9.45 -32.50
N LEU A 228 8.99 8.86 -31.68
CA LEU A 228 7.75 9.49 -31.23
C LEU A 228 7.99 10.64 -30.23
N ILE A 229 7.23 11.72 -30.40
CA ILE A 229 7.19 12.80 -29.40
C ILE A 229 6.51 12.29 -28.14
N LYS A 230 7.25 12.29 -27.04
CA LYS A 230 6.79 11.92 -25.71
C LYS A 230 6.10 13.11 -25.04
N LEU A 231 4.92 12.88 -24.44
CA LEU A 231 4.31 13.89 -23.56
C LEU A 231 5.18 14.07 -22.32
N PRO A 232 5.35 15.31 -21.81
CA PRO A 232 5.93 15.51 -20.50
C PRO A 232 5.28 14.59 -19.46
N GLU A 233 6.09 13.93 -18.66
CA GLU A 233 5.65 12.87 -17.75
C GLU A 233 4.50 13.31 -16.83
N TYR A 234 4.54 14.56 -16.32
CA TYR A 234 3.50 15.08 -15.45
C TYR A 234 2.13 15.17 -16.17
N LEU A 235 2.09 15.55 -17.45
CA LEU A 235 0.86 15.57 -18.24
C LEU A 235 0.38 14.16 -18.57
N ALA A 236 1.31 13.28 -18.96
CA ALA A 236 1.00 11.88 -19.23
C ALA A 236 0.34 11.23 -18.01
N ARG A 237 0.86 11.49 -16.80
CA ARG A 237 0.30 10.97 -15.54
C ARG A 237 -1.04 11.59 -15.20
N GLN A 238 -1.16 12.92 -15.34
CA GLN A 238 -2.38 13.65 -15.02
C GLN A 238 -3.56 13.18 -15.85
N TYR A 239 -3.33 12.91 -17.14
CA TYR A 239 -4.38 12.54 -18.10
C TYR A 239 -4.42 11.05 -18.42
N ASP A 240 -3.56 10.24 -17.79
CA ASP A 240 -3.32 8.84 -18.11
C ASP A 240 -3.26 8.58 -19.62
N ALA A 241 -2.35 9.30 -20.29
CA ALA A 241 -2.27 9.39 -21.74
C ALA A 241 -0.85 9.10 -22.25
N VAL A 242 -0.74 8.27 -23.30
CA VAL A 242 0.54 7.91 -23.93
C VAL A 242 0.41 8.05 -25.44
N VAL A 243 1.36 8.75 -26.07
CA VAL A 243 1.46 8.81 -27.54
C VAL A 243 1.99 7.47 -28.03
N ILE A 244 1.22 6.78 -28.88
CA ILE A 244 1.55 5.42 -29.34
C ILE A 244 1.84 5.34 -30.85
N SER A 245 1.42 6.35 -31.62
CA SER A 245 1.69 6.45 -33.05
C SER A 245 1.54 7.89 -33.53
N GLN A 246 2.14 8.18 -34.68
CA GLN A 246 2.02 9.45 -35.40
C GLN A 246 1.76 9.17 -36.88
N ASP A 247 0.72 9.81 -37.42
CA ASP A 247 0.48 9.92 -38.85
C ASP A 247 0.87 11.32 -39.35
N LEU A 248 0.86 11.55 -40.67
CA LEU A 248 1.20 12.84 -41.30
C LEU A 248 0.34 14.02 -40.80
N ASN A 249 -0.87 13.74 -40.31
CA ASN A 249 -1.87 14.77 -39.98
C ASN A 249 -2.33 14.75 -38.52
N ARG A 250 -1.90 13.78 -37.69
CA ARG A 250 -2.39 13.62 -36.31
C ARG A 250 -1.52 12.71 -35.46
N TYR A 251 -1.69 12.81 -34.15
CA TYR A 251 -1.15 11.85 -33.18
C TYR A 251 -2.22 10.90 -32.67
N LEU A 252 -1.84 9.63 -32.54
CA LEU A 252 -2.67 8.61 -31.88
C LEU A 252 -2.22 8.50 -30.41
N VAL A 253 -3.15 8.73 -29.50
CA VAL A 253 -2.86 8.72 -28.06
C VAL A 253 -3.75 7.70 -27.36
N ALA A 254 -3.10 6.72 -26.73
CA ALA A 254 -3.74 5.76 -25.85
C ALA A 254 -4.14 6.42 -24.54
N VAL A 255 -5.40 6.24 -24.16
CA VAL A 255 -5.98 6.80 -22.92
C VAL A 255 -6.72 5.72 -22.15
N GLY A 256 -6.57 5.71 -20.82
CA GLY A 256 -7.30 4.79 -19.94
C GLY A 256 -8.78 5.17 -19.79
N SER A 257 -9.10 6.44 -19.97
CA SER A 257 -10.46 7.00 -19.97
C SER A 257 -10.57 8.14 -20.98
N PRO A 258 -11.78 8.45 -21.49
CA PRO A 258 -11.97 9.59 -22.40
C PRO A 258 -11.49 10.90 -21.78
N LEU A 259 -10.66 11.65 -22.52
CA LEU A 259 -10.16 12.95 -22.09
C LEU A 259 -11.26 14.02 -22.14
N SER A 260 -11.17 15.00 -21.25
CA SER A 260 -11.97 16.23 -21.36
C SER A 260 -11.49 17.09 -22.53
N ASP A 261 -12.36 17.97 -23.04
CA ASP A 261 -12.02 18.90 -24.12
C ASP A 261 -10.80 19.78 -23.76
N GLU A 262 -10.66 20.15 -22.48
CA GLU A 262 -9.52 20.92 -21.99
C GLU A 262 -8.21 20.12 -22.03
N ALA A 263 -8.26 18.86 -21.59
CA ALA A 263 -7.11 17.96 -21.63
C ALA A 263 -6.67 17.69 -23.08
N GLN A 264 -7.63 17.45 -23.97
CA GLN A 264 -7.38 17.28 -25.40
C GLN A 264 -6.68 18.50 -26.00
N ARG A 265 -7.22 19.71 -25.80
CA ARG A 265 -6.59 20.94 -26.32
C ARG A 265 -5.19 21.17 -25.77
N SER A 266 -4.98 20.84 -24.50
CA SER A 266 -3.67 20.98 -23.85
C SER A 266 -2.62 20.06 -24.48
N ILE A 267 -3.00 18.82 -24.78
CA ILE A 267 -2.14 17.85 -25.46
C ILE A 267 -1.89 18.28 -26.92
N GLU A 268 -2.93 18.67 -27.66
CA GLU A 268 -2.83 19.14 -29.06
C GLU A 268 -1.92 20.37 -29.18
N ALA A 269 -2.00 21.32 -28.24
CA ALA A 269 -1.16 22.50 -28.21
C ALA A 269 0.34 22.16 -28.06
N LEU A 270 0.65 21.06 -27.35
CA LEU A 270 2.02 20.60 -27.15
C LEU A 270 2.53 19.80 -28.35
N LEU A 271 1.68 18.96 -28.92
CA LEU A 271 2.03 18.11 -30.07
C LEU A 271 2.04 18.86 -31.40
N GLY A 272 1.32 19.99 -31.51
CA GLY A 272 1.25 20.81 -32.73
C GLY A 272 0.39 20.21 -33.84
N LEU A 273 -0.20 19.03 -33.64
CA LEU A 273 -1.12 18.36 -34.55
C LEU A 273 -2.39 17.90 -33.78
N PRO A 274 -3.51 17.71 -34.47
CA PRO A 274 -4.72 17.13 -33.90
C PRO A 274 -4.47 15.77 -33.22
N LEU A 275 -5.25 15.51 -32.18
CA LEU A 275 -5.22 14.31 -31.36
C LEU A 275 -6.36 13.37 -31.76
N GLU A 276 -6.05 12.11 -32.07
CA GLU A 276 -7.02 11.02 -32.06
C GLU A 276 -6.81 10.17 -30.79
N GLN A 277 -7.82 10.15 -29.95
CA GLN A 277 -7.83 9.33 -28.74
C GLN A 277 -8.23 7.89 -29.09
N VAL A 278 -7.42 6.93 -28.64
CA VAL A 278 -7.78 5.51 -28.64
C VAL A 278 -7.90 5.03 -27.21
N LEU A 279 -9.05 4.46 -26.88
CA LEU A 279 -9.22 3.89 -25.56
C LEU A 279 -8.35 2.64 -25.45
N ALA A 280 -7.69 2.42 -24.32
CA ALA A 280 -6.85 1.27 -24.02
C ALA A 280 -7.32 0.57 -22.74
N THR A 281 -7.16 -0.76 -22.65
CA THR A 281 -7.39 -1.54 -21.43
C THR A 281 -6.32 -1.21 -20.40
N ARG A 282 -6.53 -1.67 -19.16
CA ARG A 282 -5.54 -1.49 -18.08
C ARG A 282 -4.19 -2.12 -18.43
N GLU A 283 -4.21 -3.35 -18.89
CA GLU A 283 -2.99 -4.09 -19.28
C GLU A 283 -2.29 -3.43 -20.47
N GLU A 284 -3.06 -2.97 -21.47
CA GLU A 284 -2.54 -2.21 -22.62
C GLU A 284 -1.86 -0.91 -22.14
N MET A 285 -2.48 -0.18 -21.21
CA MET A 285 -1.88 1.04 -20.64
C MET A 285 -0.60 0.73 -19.87
N GLU A 286 -0.56 -0.29 -19.02
CA GLU A 286 0.68 -0.68 -18.32
C GLU A 286 1.80 -1.02 -19.32
N TYR A 287 1.48 -1.71 -20.41
CA TYR A 287 2.43 -1.97 -21.48
C TYR A 287 2.96 -0.68 -22.11
N PHE A 288 2.09 0.25 -22.52
CA PHE A 288 2.52 1.52 -23.14
C PHE A 288 3.36 2.38 -22.20
N TRP A 289 3.00 2.44 -20.92
CA TRP A 289 3.78 3.14 -19.90
C TRP A 289 5.16 2.51 -19.71
N ALA A 290 5.23 1.18 -19.68
CA ALA A 290 6.49 0.47 -19.57
C ALA A 290 7.39 0.65 -20.80
N GLN A 291 6.82 0.81 -22.01
CA GLN A 291 7.62 1.06 -23.23
C GLN A 291 8.10 2.52 -23.33
N VAL A 292 7.24 3.50 -23.07
CA VAL A 292 7.53 4.92 -23.35
C VAL A 292 8.16 5.64 -22.16
N TYR A 293 7.78 5.28 -20.93
CA TYR A 293 8.18 5.96 -19.70
C TYR A 293 9.06 5.10 -18.78
N GLN A 294 9.67 4.02 -19.29
CA GLN A 294 10.47 3.09 -18.50
C GLN A 294 11.50 3.80 -17.62
N SER A 295 12.27 4.72 -18.20
CA SER A 295 13.33 5.46 -17.50
C SER A 295 12.81 6.22 -16.28
N GLU A 296 11.69 6.92 -16.43
CA GLU A 296 11.08 7.74 -15.39
C GLU A 296 10.49 6.87 -14.29
N LEU A 297 9.78 5.79 -14.66
CA LEU A 297 9.25 4.82 -13.70
C LEU A 297 10.37 4.16 -12.89
N MET A 298 11.51 3.88 -13.53
CA MET A 298 12.68 3.32 -12.85
C MET A 298 13.37 4.33 -11.93
N VAL A 299 13.51 5.59 -12.36
CA VAL A 299 14.04 6.66 -11.50
C VAL A 299 13.14 6.89 -10.29
N GLU A 300 11.81 6.90 -10.48
CA GLU A 300 10.88 7.07 -9.37
C GLU A 300 10.96 5.91 -8.38
N SER A 301 10.98 4.67 -8.88
CA SER A 301 10.99 3.48 -8.02
C SER A 301 12.30 3.24 -7.27
N THR A 302 13.43 3.78 -7.78
CA THR A 302 14.77 3.54 -7.20
C THR A 302 15.40 4.76 -6.54
N GLN A 303 15.16 5.97 -7.04
CA GLN A 303 15.92 7.17 -6.65
C GLN A 303 15.09 8.28 -6.02
N LYS A 304 13.75 8.23 -6.07
CA LYS A 304 12.90 9.32 -5.54
C LYS A 304 13.24 9.66 -4.08
N LEU A 305 13.28 8.66 -3.19
CA LEU A 305 13.64 8.87 -1.79
C LEU A 305 15.07 9.39 -1.62
N VAL A 306 16.02 8.91 -2.42
CA VAL A 306 17.43 9.33 -2.39
C VAL A 306 17.56 10.80 -2.79
N ASN A 307 16.85 11.21 -3.84
CA ASN A 307 16.92 12.56 -4.41
C ASN A 307 16.22 13.59 -3.52
N GLU A 308 15.03 13.26 -3.00
CA GLU A 308 14.21 14.21 -2.24
C GLU A 308 14.49 14.19 -0.74
N GLN A 309 14.86 13.04 -0.18
CA GLN A 309 15.08 12.85 1.25
C GLN A 309 16.31 11.97 1.55
N PRO A 310 17.52 12.33 1.09
CA PRO A 310 18.72 11.49 1.22
C PRO A 310 19.03 11.09 2.67
N GLN A 311 18.75 11.96 3.63
CA GLN A 311 18.93 11.70 5.07
C GLN A 311 18.09 10.51 5.59
N ASN A 312 17.02 10.15 4.89
CA ASN A 312 16.06 9.10 5.23
C ASN A 312 16.29 7.79 4.43
N SER A 313 17.30 7.72 3.55
CA SER A 313 17.62 6.50 2.79
C SER A 313 18.94 5.87 3.23
N ALA A 314 18.99 4.55 3.23
CA ALA A 314 20.14 3.70 3.51
C ALA A 314 21.19 3.65 2.39
N HIS A 315 20.98 4.33 1.24
CA HIS A 315 21.94 4.37 0.11
C HIS A 315 23.37 4.75 0.53
N ILE A 316 23.53 5.51 1.61
CA ILE A 316 24.80 5.69 2.33
C ILE A 316 24.72 4.92 3.66
N THR A 317 25.49 3.83 3.79
CA THR A 317 25.48 3.01 5.03
C THR A 317 26.08 3.78 6.22
N PHE A 318 27.28 4.35 6.05
CA PHE A 318 27.96 5.12 7.08
C PHE A 318 28.28 6.52 6.56
N THR A 319 27.86 7.54 7.29
CA THR A 319 28.25 8.92 6.98
C THR A 319 29.63 9.24 7.56
N VAL A 320 30.33 10.21 6.97
CA VAL A 320 31.66 10.65 7.47
C VAL A 320 31.59 11.12 8.95
N PRO A 321 30.58 11.90 9.39
CA PRO A 321 30.44 12.24 10.81
C PRO A 321 30.27 11.01 11.73
N GLN A 322 29.53 9.99 11.29
CA GLN A 322 29.38 8.75 12.06
C GLN A 322 30.70 7.98 12.15
N LEU A 323 31.43 7.83 11.04
CA LEU A 323 32.73 7.14 11.03
C LEU A 323 33.78 7.87 11.87
N THR A 324 33.84 9.20 11.78
CA THR A 324 34.76 10.02 12.58
C THR A 324 34.41 9.96 14.06
N THR A 325 33.13 10.03 14.42
CA THR A 325 32.66 9.86 15.81
C THR A 325 32.96 8.46 16.35
N ALA A 326 32.73 7.41 15.55
CA ALA A 326 33.07 6.04 15.92
C ALA A 326 34.58 5.87 16.10
N ALA A 327 35.40 6.36 15.17
CA ALA A 327 36.86 6.31 15.26
C ALA A 327 37.39 7.08 16.48
N ALA A 328 36.86 8.28 16.76
CA ALA A 328 37.20 9.05 17.95
C ALA A 328 36.82 8.32 19.24
N SER A 329 35.64 7.67 19.27
CA SER A 329 35.18 6.89 20.43
C SER A 329 36.06 5.66 20.67
N VAL A 330 36.44 4.96 19.61
CA VAL A 330 37.37 3.82 19.68
C VAL A 330 38.76 4.27 20.15
N LEU A 331 39.29 5.37 19.58
CA LEU A 331 40.57 5.93 20.01
C LEU A 331 40.54 6.34 21.49
N PHE A 332 39.47 7.03 21.91
CA PHE A 332 39.27 7.40 23.30
C PHE A 332 39.24 6.17 24.23
N LEU A 333 38.51 5.13 23.85
CA LEU A 333 38.47 3.87 24.60
C LEU A 333 39.86 3.21 24.68
N LEU A 334 40.62 3.18 23.58
CA LEU A 334 41.98 2.63 23.56
C LEU A 334 42.94 3.43 24.47
N VAL A 335 42.82 4.76 24.49
CA VAL A 335 43.59 5.61 25.42
C VAL A 335 43.21 5.32 26.87
N CYS A 336 41.91 5.24 27.19
CA CYS A 336 41.47 4.87 28.54
C CYS A 336 41.96 3.48 28.96
N LEU A 337 41.90 2.50 28.05
CA LEU A 337 42.42 1.15 28.29
C LEU A 337 43.95 1.15 28.53
N ALA A 338 44.70 1.98 27.80
CA ALA A 338 46.15 2.10 27.99
C ALA A 338 46.53 2.76 29.33
N LEU A 339 45.69 3.68 29.82
CA LEU A 339 45.91 4.38 31.09
C LEU A 339 45.49 3.54 32.30
N ASP A 340 44.29 2.96 32.26
CA ASP A 340 43.73 2.12 33.33
C ASP A 340 42.72 1.13 32.73
N TRP A 341 43.22 0.00 32.23
CA TRP A 341 42.40 -1.00 31.58
C TRP A 341 41.29 -1.54 32.49
N PHE A 342 41.56 -1.71 33.78
CA PHE A 342 40.66 -2.38 34.71
C PHE A 342 39.44 -1.51 35.03
N HIS A 343 39.66 -0.27 35.47
CA HIS A 343 38.54 0.64 35.74
C HIS A 343 37.79 1.02 34.46
N THR A 344 38.49 1.13 33.33
CA THR A 344 37.85 1.38 32.03
C THR A 344 36.87 0.27 31.67
N LEU A 345 37.26 -1.01 31.81
CA LEU A 345 36.36 -2.14 31.55
C LEU A 345 35.18 -2.18 32.53
N ILE A 346 35.37 -1.80 33.80
CA ILE A 346 34.26 -1.67 34.76
C ILE A 346 33.27 -0.59 34.29
N ILE A 347 33.76 0.59 33.90
CA ILE A 347 32.89 1.68 33.40
C ILE A 347 32.13 1.25 32.15
N VAL A 348 32.81 0.60 31.20
CA VAL A 348 32.16 0.07 29.99
C VAL A 348 31.07 -0.94 30.38
N ASN A 349 31.37 -1.88 31.28
CA ASN A 349 30.38 -2.86 31.74
C ASN A 349 29.19 -2.19 32.45
N VAL A 350 29.43 -1.17 33.29
CA VAL A 350 28.38 -0.37 33.96
C VAL A 350 27.45 0.25 32.92
N LEU A 351 28.00 0.86 31.86
CA LEU A 351 27.20 1.48 30.79
C LEU A 351 26.39 0.44 30.02
N ILE A 352 27.00 -0.70 29.66
CA ILE A 352 26.32 -1.78 28.94
C ILE A 352 25.19 -2.36 29.81
N GLN A 353 25.45 -2.67 31.07
CA GLN A 353 24.44 -3.26 31.97
C GLN A 353 23.31 -2.28 32.29
N THR A 354 23.61 -0.99 32.46
CA THR A 354 22.56 0.02 32.64
C THR A 354 21.67 0.13 31.40
N PHE A 355 22.29 0.10 30.20
CA PHE A 355 21.56 0.09 28.94
C PHE A 355 20.71 -1.19 28.80
N TYR A 356 21.31 -2.37 28.99
CA TYR A 356 20.64 -3.67 28.90
C TYR A 356 19.42 -3.73 29.84
N PHE A 357 19.60 -3.25 31.08
CA PHE A 357 18.55 -3.28 32.11
C PHE A 357 17.40 -2.38 31.73
N SER A 358 17.73 -1.17 31.30
CA SER A 358 16.75 -0.19 30.84
C SER A 358 15.96 -0.73 29.65
N MET A 359 16.64 -1.27 28.63
CA MET A 359 15.98 -1.83 27.44
C MET A 359 15.08 -3.01 27.78
N THR A 360 15.52 -3.90 28.67
CA THR A 360 14.74 -5.06 29.13
C THR A 360 13.51 -4.62 29.92
N LEU A 361 13.68 -3.68 30.85
CA LEU A 361 12.58 -3.11 31.62
C LEU A 361 11.55 -2.43 30.71
N PHE A 362 11.99 -1.60 29.76
CA PHE A 362 11.09 -0.95 28.81
C PHE A 362 10.36 -1.96 27.92
N LYS A 363 11.03 -3.00 27.40
CA LYS A 363 10.36 -4.07 26.64
C LYS A 363 9.29 -4.78 27.46
N PHE A 364 9.58 -5.09 28.72
CA PHE A 364 8.59 -5.71 29.60
C PHE A 364 7.40 -4.78 29.86
N LEU A 365 7.65 -3.49 30.11
CA LEU A 365 6.57 -2.50 30.26
C LEU A 365 5.71 -2.43 28.99
N ILE A 366 6.31 -2.39 27.80
CA ILE A 366 5.59 -2.41 26.52
C ILE A 366 4.68 -3.64 26.44
N VAL A 367 5.20 -4.84 26.71
CA VAL A 367 4.40 -6.08 26.73
C VAL A 367 3.22 -5.99 27.68
N MET A 368 3.40 -5.42 28.88
CA MET A 368 2.33 -5.23 29.86
C MET A 368 1.24 -4.24 29.38
N TYR A 369 1.60 -3.24 28.57
CA TYR A 369 0.60 -2.37 27.92
C TYR A 369 -0.18 -3.11 26.83
N GLY A 370 0.45 -4.06 26.14
CA GLY A 370 -0.17 -4.85 25.10
C GLY A 370 -1.16 -5.90 25.59
N THR A 371 -1.10 -6.29 26.86
CA THR A 371 -2.05 -7.26 27.45
C THR A 371 -3.40 -6.64 27.81
N ARG A 372 -3.60 -5.34 27.56
CA ARG A 372 -4.87 -4.65 27.84
C ARG A 372 -5.90 -5.01 26.77
N ASP A 373 -7.17 -5.14 27.16
CA ASP A 373 -8.24 -5.56 26.24
C ASP A 373 -8.37 -4.63 25.02
N ASN A 374 -8.20 -3.32 25.23
CA ASN A 374 -8.28 -2.29 24.18
C ASN A 374 -6.90 -1.95 23.57
N ALA A 375 -5.90 -2.82 23.70
CA ALA A 375 -4.56 -2.55 23.21
C ALA A 375 -4.46 -2.45 21.68
N GLN A 376 -5.43 -3.04 20.98
CA GLN A 376 -5.47 -3.24 19.54
C GLN A 376 -6.90 -3.03 19.03
N ILE A 377 -7.02 -2.73 17.73
CA ILE A 377 -8.34 -2.54 17.09
C ILE A 377 -8.97 -3.91 16.85
N ARG A 378 -10.18 -4.11 17.37
CA ARG A 378 -10.95 -5.34 17.22
C ARG A 378 -12.30 -5.00 16.59
N PHE A 379 -12.78 -5.89 15.75
CA PHE A 379 -14.13 -5.82 15.18
C PHE A 379 -14.84 -7.15 15.41
N THR A 380 -16.12 -7.10 15.73
CA THR A 380 -16.97 -8.29 15.71
C THR A 380 -17.34 -8.65 14.27
N LYS A 381 -17.81 -9.88 14.06
CA LYS A 381 -18.26 -10.31 12.73
C LYS A 381 -19.44 -9.46 12.25
N GLU A 382 -20.35 -9.12 13.14
CA GLU A 382 -21.53 -8.30 12.84
C GLU A 382 -21.14 -6.88 12.41
N GLU A 383 -20.11 -6.30 13.03
CA GLU A 383 -19.60 -4.97 12.64
C GLU A 383 -18.98 -4.99 11.24
N VAL A 384 -18.27 -6.05 10.88
CA VAL A 384 -17.68 -6.24 9.55
C VAL A 384 -18.76 -6.50 8.50
N ASP A 385 -19.72 -7.38 8.81
CA ASP A 385 -20.84 -7.72 7.92
C ASP A 385 -21.77 -6.52 7.68
N ALA A 386 -21.83 -5.57 8.62
CA ALA A 386 -22.60 -4.34 8.52
C ALA A 386 -21.92 -3.23 7.69
N VAL A 387 -20.68 -3.43 7.23
CA VAL A 387 -19.98 -2.45 6.37
C VAL A 387 -20.73 -2.34 5.04
N ASP A 388 -21.15 -1.12 4.70
CA ASP A 388 -21.81 -0.84 3.42
C ASP A 388 -20.82 -1.01 2.26
N GLU A 389 -20.95 -2.08 1.48
CA GLU A 389 -20.05 -2.37 0.37
C GLU A 389 -20.01 -1.25 -0.68
N ARG A 390 -21.05 -0.40 -0.76
CA ARG A 390 -21.10 0.75 -1.68
C ARG A 390 -20.06 1.80 -1.34
N THR A 391 -19.74 1.99 -0.05
CA THR A 391 -18.78 3.01 0.42
C THR A 391 -17.34 2.52 0.38
N LEU A 392 -17.12 1.22 0.18
CA LEU A 392 -15.76 0.65 0.06
C LEU A 392 -15.00 1.30 -1.11
N PRO A 393 -13.76 1.77 -0.91
CA PRO A 393 -12.97 2.33 -2.00
C PRO A 393 -12.35 1.23 -2.90
N ILE A 394 -11.57 1.63 -3.90
CA ILE A 394 -10.68 0.68 -4.58
C ILE A 394 -9.54 0.33 -3.62
N TYR A 395 -9.18 -0.95 -3.55
CA TYR A 395 -8.08 -1.45 -2.73
C TYR A 395 -6.99 -2.05 -3.62
N THR A 396 -5.77 -1.51 -3.55
CA THR A 396 -4.62 -2.09 -4.25
C THR A 396 -3.95 -3.16 -3.41
N ILE A 397 -3.69 -4.32 -4.01
CA ILE A 397 -2.90 -5.40 -3.43
C ILE A 397 -1.62 -5.53 -4.25
N LEU A 398 -0.47 -5.26 -3.65
CA LEU A 398 0.84 -5.47 -4.27
C LEU A 398 1.37 -6.84 -3.87
N VAL A 399 1.70 -7.67 -4.86
CA VAL A 399 2.29 -9.00 -4.62
C VAL A 399 3.63 -9.12 -5.35
N PRO A 400 4.76 -8.77 -4.70
CA PRO A 400 6.08 -9.01 -5.25
C PRO A 400 6.41 -10.50 -5.22
N MET A 401 6.87 -11.04 -6.36
CA MET A 401 7.31 -12.42 -6.46
C MET A 401 8.54 -12.52 -7.36
N TYR A 402 9.48 -13.39 -6.98
CA TYR A 402 10.69 -13.59 -7.77
C TYR A 402 11.15 -15.03 -7.64
N LYS A 403 11.12 -15.80 -8.73
CA LYS A 403 11.48 -17.23 -8.80
C LYS A 403 10.71 -18.10 -7.81
N GLU A 404 9.38 -17.91 -7.79
CA GLU A 404 8.42 -18.53 -6.87
C GLU A 404 7.17 -19.05 -7.60
N SER A 405 7.32 -19.46 -8.86
CA SER A 405 6.24 -19.92 -9.75
C SER A 405 5.33 -20.99 -9.14
N ALA A 406 5.87 -21.86 -8.27
CA ALA A 406 5.13 -22.92 -7.59
C ALA A 406 4.08 -22.41 -6.58
N VAL A 407 4.23 -21.17 -6.09
CA VAL A 407 3.32 -20.59 -5.07
C VAL A 407 2.12 -19.90 -5.72
N ILE A 408 2.21 -19.54 -7.02
CA ILE A 408 1.21 -18.76 -7.74
C ILE A 408 -0.22 -19.32 -7.63
N PRO A 409 -0.49 -20.63 -7.80
CA PRO A 409 -1.85 -21.15 -7.65
C PRO A 409 -2.44 -20.93 -6.26
N TYR A 410 -1.62 -21.08 -5.21
CA TYR A 410 -2.05 -20.86 -3.83
C TYR A 410 -2.30 -19.39 -3.54
N LEU A 411 -1.42 -18.51 -4.03
CA LEU A 411 -1.58 -17.06 -3.96
C LEU A 411 -2.94 -16.62 -4.52
N LEU A 412 -3.27 -17.06 -5.73
CA LEU A 412 -4.52 -16.68 -6.39
C LEU A 412 -5.73 -17.17 -5.58
N ASN A 413 -5.67 -18.41 -5.07
CA ASN A 413 -6.73 -18.95 -4.22
C ASN A 413 -6.91 -18.18 -2.90
N ASN A 414 -5.82 -17.70 -2.28
CA ASN A 414 -5.90 -16.91 -1.06
C ASN A 414 -6.50 -15.52 -1.30
N ILE A 415 -6.14 -14.87 -2.41
CA ILE A 415 -6.71 -13.56 -2.80
C ILE A 415 -8.19 -13.72 -3.19
N GLU A 416 -8.58 -14.83 -3.80
CA GLU A 416 -9.97 -15.11 -4.14
C GLU A 416 -10.85 -15.24 -2.89
N GLN A 417 -10.30 -15.73 -1.77
CA GLN A 417 -11.03 -15.84 -0.51
C GLN A 417 -11.26 -14.51 0.22
N LEU A 418 -10.61 -13.41 -0.19
CA LEU A 418 -10.84 -12.11 0.42
C LEU A 418 -12.28 -11.65 0.20
N ASP A 419 -12.98 -11.38 1.32
CA ASP A 419 -14.32 -10.81 1.36
C ASP A 419 -14.25 -9.29 1.09
N TYR A 420 -14.11 -8.98 -0.19
CA TYR A 420 -14.13 -7.62 -0.73
C TYR A 420 -14.70 -7.67 -2.15
N PRO A 421 -15.50 -6.68 -2.59
CA PRO A 421 -16.03 -6.67 -3.95
C PRO A 421 -14.90 -6.74 -4.99
N LYS A 422 -14.85 -7.80 -5.79
CA LYS A 422 -13.75 -8.04 -6.74
C LYS A 422 -13.59 -6.91 -7.78
N ALA A 423 -14.70 -6.28 -8.16
CA ALA A 423 -14.71 -5.08 -9.01
C ALA A 423 -13.97 -3.87 -8.41
N LYS A 424 -13.75 -3.85 -7.09
CA LYS A 424 -13.03 -2.81 -6.35
C LYS A 424 -11.62 -3.24 -5.92
N LEU A 425 -11.13 -4.38 -6.40
CA LEU A 425 -9.74 -4.80 -6.19
C LEU A 425 -8.86 -4.34 -7.35
N ASP A 426 -7.61 -4.00 -7.01
CA ASP A 426 -6.54 -3.69 -7.94
C ASP A 426 -5.32 -4.55 -7.54
N VAL A 427 -5.31 -5.80 -8.00
CA VAL A 427 -4.29 -6.79 -7.63
C VAL A 427 -3.14 -6.73 -8.63
N ARG A 428 -1.96 -6.31 -8.17
CA ARG A 428 -0.78 -6.08 -9.02
C ARG A 428 0.28 -7.12 -8.68
N LEU A 429 0.49 -8.06 -9.61
CA LEU A 429 1.50 -9.11 -9.51
C LEU A 429 2.82 -8.57 -10.07
N LEU A 430 3.83 -8.42 -9.22
CA LEU A 430 5.09 -7.75 -9.56
C LEU A 430 6.16 -8.82 -9.77
N ILE A 431 6.53 -9.04 -11.04
CA ILE A 431 7.48 -10.08 -11.46
C ILE A 431 8.72 -9.43 -12.06
N GLU A 432 9.90 -9.92 -11.69
CA GLU A 432 11.14 -9.43 -12.30
C GLU A 432 11.27 -9.90 -13.75
N GLU A 433 11.86 -9.07 -14.61
CA GLU A 433 12.04 -9.32 -16.04
C GLU A 433 12.72 -10.66 -16.39
N ASP A 434 13.62 -11.14 -15.52
CA ASP A 434 14.34 -12.40 -15.71
C ASP A 434 13.60 -13.63 -15.12
N ASP A 435 12.40 -13.46 -14.58
CA ASP A 435 11.53 -14.55 -14.12
C ASP A 435 10.57 -15.02 -15.23
N VAL A 436 11.17 -15.62 -16.26
CA VAL A 436 10.47 -16.08 -17.47
C VAL A 436 9.42 -17.15 -17.17
N GLU A 437 9.67 -18.02 -16.18
CA GLU A 437 8.74 -19.09 -15.79
C GLU A 437 7.44 -18.50 -15.22
N ALA A 438 7.54 -17.56 -14.28
CA ALA A 438 6.37 -16.89 -13.72
C ALA A 438 5.58 -16.11 -14.79
N GLN A 439 6.29 -15.41 -15.69
CA GLN A 439 5.66 -14.69 -16.81
C GLN A 439 4.84 -15.63 -17.71
N GLN A 440 5.41 -16.77 -18.11
CA GLN A 440 4.73 -17.76 -18.95
C GLN A 440 3.52 -18.39 -18.23
N LEU A 441 3.68 -18.71 -16.94
CA LEU A 441 2.62 -19.32 -16.15
C LEU A 441 1.42 -18.36 -16.00
N LEU A 442 1.66 -17.10 -15.60
CA LEU A 442 0.59 -16.11 -15.43
C LEU A 442 -0.13 -15.81 -16.76
N LYS A 443 0.61 -15.73 -17.87
CA LYS A 443 0.01 -15.55 -19.20
C LYS A 443 -0.92 -16.70 -19.60
N SER A 444 -0.70 -17.91 -19.09
CA SER A 444 -1.54 -19.07 -19.37
C SER A 444 -2.82 -19.16 -18.52
N MET A 445 -2.90 -18.42 -17.40
CA MET A 445 -3.94 -18.60 -16.38
C MET A 445 -5.26 -17.84 -16.65
N ASN A 446 -5.34 -17.02 -17.70
CA ASN A 446 -6.49 -16.17 -18.04
C ASN A 446 -7.09 -15.46 -16.80
N LEU A 447 -6.28 -14.61 -16.17
CA LEU A 447 -6.63 -13.98 -14.90
C LEU A 447 -7.77 -12.96 -15.07
N PRO A 448 -8.64 -12.79 -14.06
CA PRO A 448 -9.66 -11.74 -14.05
C PRO A 448 -9.08 -10.34 -14.26
N ALA A 449 -9.88 -9.41 -14.80
CA ALA A 449 -9.45 -8.04 -15.13
C ALA A 449 -9.07 -7.14 -13.94
N TYR A 450 -9.30 -7.60 -12.71
CA TYR A 450 -8.84 -6.93 -11.50
C TYR A 450 -7.42 -7.37 -11.09
N TYR A 451 -6.83 -8.36 -11.77
CA TYR A 451 -5.40 -8.65 -11.75
C TYR A 451 -4.66 -7.85 -12.83
N THR A 452 -3.43 -7.48 -12.54
CA THR A 452 -2.52 -6.82 -13.49
C THR A 452 -1.14 -7.39 -13.27
N THR A 453 -0.57 -7.99 -14.31
CA THR A 453 0.79 -8.54 -14.28
C THR A 453 1.77 -7.45 -14.70
N ILE A 454 2.74 -7.13 -13.84
CA ILE A 454 3.71 -6.07 -14.07
C ILE A 454 5.10 -6.68 -14.12
N VAL A 455 5.71 -6.60 -15.30
CA VAL A 455 7.12 -6.96 -15.46
C VAL A 455 7.98 -5.78 -15.03
N VAL A 456 8.69 -5.95 -13.93
CA VAL A 456 9.59 -4.95 -13.35
C VAL A 456 10.93 -5.03 -14.10
N PRO A 457 11.36 -3.97 -14.81
CA PRO A 457 12.58 -3.98 -15.59
C PRO A 457 13.84 -4.21 -14.75
N HIS A 458 14.87 -4.82 -15.32
CA HIS A 458 16.12 -5.05 -14.59
C HIS A 458 16.80 -3.75 -14.14
N SER A 459 17.19 -3.69 -12.86
CA SER A 459 18.04 -2.62 -12.31
C SER A 459 18.70 -3.04 -10.99
N LEU A 460 19.68 -2.24 -10.55
CA LEU A 460 20.24 -2.32 -9.21
C LEU A 460 19.78 -1.11 -8.38
N PRO A 461 19.37 -1.29 -7.11
CA PRO A 461 19.22 -2.55 -6.40
C PRO A 461 18.02 -3.38 -6.91
N LYS A 462 18.17 -4.71 -6.93
CA LYS A 462 17.11 -5.66 -7.25
C LYS A 462 16.48 -6.19 -5.96
N THR A 463 15.42 -5.54 -5.51
CA THR A 463 14.85 -5.74 -4.16
C THR A 463 13.32 -5.65 -4.18
N LYS A 464 12.67 -6.31 -3.20
CA LYS A 464 11.23 -6.20 -2.93
C LYS A 464 10.72 -4.75 -2.90
N PRO A 465 11.35 -3.81 -2.14
CA PRO A 465 10.95 -2.40 -2.13
C PRO A 465 10.92 -1.75 -3.52
N LYS A 466 11.90 -2.04 -4.38
CA LYS A 466 11.95 -1.49 -5.75
C LYS A 466 10.77 -1.99 -6.58
N ALA A 467 10.46 -3.29 -6.53
CA ALA A 467 9.30 -3.85 -7.20
C ALA A 467 8.01 -3.21 -6.69
N CYS A 468 7.82 -3.14 -5.37
CA CYS A 468 6.65 -2.49 -4.75
C CYS A 468 6.51 -1.02 -5.16
N ASN A 469 7.59 -0.24 -5.12
CA ASN A 469 7.58 1.15 -5.57
C ASN A 469 7.17 1.27 -7.04
N TYR A 470 7.70 0.41 -7.92
CA TYR A 470 7.32 0.39 -9.34
C TYR A 470 5.83 0.08 -9.53
N GLY A 471 5.33 -0.93 -8.83
CA GLY A 471 3.90 -1.28 -8.83
C GLY A 471 2.99 -0.18 -8.27
N LEU A 472 3.49 0.63 -7.32
CA LEU A 472 2.75 1.71 -6.66
C LEU A 472 2.47 2.92 -7.56
N ILE A 473 3.32 3.17 -8.56
CA ILE A 473 3.27 4.39 -9.39
C ILE A 473 1.88 4.59 -9.99
N ARG A 474 1.37 3.53 -10.64
CA ARG A 474 0.07 3.49 -11.32
C ARG A 474 -1.01 2.75 -10.55
N ALA A 475 -0.78 2.44 -9.27
CA ALA A 475 -1.78 1.86 -8.39
C ALA A 475 -2.99 2.80 -8.21
N ARG A 476 -4.19 2.22 -8.17
CA ARG A 476 -5.46 2.97 -8.23
C ARG A 476 -6.22 3.04 -6.91
N GLY A 477 -5.83 2.23 -5.94
CA GLY A 477 -6.51 2.14 -4.66
C GLY A 477 -6.38 3.40 -3.82
N GLU A 478 -7.41 3.67 -3.02
CA GLU A 478 -7.31 4.63 -1.91
C GLU A 478 -6.39 4.07 -0.81
N TYR A 479 -6.47 2.75 -0.62
CA TYR A 479 -5.60 1.99 0.27
C TYR A 479 -4.74 1.00 -0.52
N VAL A 480 -3.58 0.66 0.05
CA VAL A 480 -2.66 -0.33 -0.50
C VAL A 480 -2.16 -1.26 0.58
N VAL A 481 -2.08 -2.55 0.25
CA VAL A 481 -1.44 -3.58 1.07
C VAL A 481 -0.37 -4.29 0.28
N ILE A 482 0.68 -4.74 0.97
CA ILE A 482 1.63 -5.72 0.42
C ILE A 482 1.31 -7.08 1.02
N TYR A 483 1.22 -8.09 0.17
CA TYR A 483 1.26 -9.50 0.56
C TYR A 483 2.46 -10.19 -0.10
N ASP A 484 3.14 -11.06 0.64
CA ASP A 484 4.09 -12.02 0.08
C ASP A 484 3.32 -13.15 -0.62
N ALA A 485 3.99 -13.87 -1.53
CA ALA A 485 3.32 -14.84 -2.40
C ALA A 485 2.66 -15.99 -1.60
N GLU A 486 3.21 -16.38 -0.46
CA GLU A 486 2.71 -17.46 0.39
C GLU A 486 1.62 -17.04 1.39
N ASP A 487 1.36 -15.74 1.51
CA ASP A 487 0.51 -15.18 2.57
C ASP A 487 -0.94 -15.67 2.46
N ARG A 488 -1.53 -15.94 3.64
CA ARG A 488 -2.95 -16.30 3.79
C ARG A 488 -3.61 -15.32 4.76
N PRO A 489 -4.02 -14.12 4.29
CA PRO A 489 -4.77 -13.17 5.11
C PRO A 489 -6.15 -13.74 5.48
N ASP A 490 -6.65 -13.37 6.67
CA ASP A 490 -8.06 -13.63 7.03
C ASP A 490 -8.98 -13.02 5.94
N PRO A 491 -10.06 -13.71 5.53
CA PRO A 491 -10.96 -13.24 4.46
C PRO A 491 -11.47 -11.81 4.64
N ASP A 492 -11.77 -11.41 5.87
CA ASP A 492 -12.36 -10.11 6.19
C ASP A 492 -11.35 -8.98 6.45
N GLN A 493 -10.06 -9.23 6.26
CA GLN A 493 -8.98 -8.32 6.62
C GLN A 493 -9.14 -6.93 5.98
N LEU A 494 -9.48 -6.85 4.69
CA LEU A 494 -9.62 -5.58 3.98
C LEU A 494 -10.80 -4.74 4.51
N LYS A 495 -11.93 -5.37 4.85
CA LYS A 495 -13.10 -4.70 5.45
C LYS A 495 -12.77 -4.18 6.85
N LYS A 496 -12.11 -4.98 7.70
CA LYS A 496 -11.64 -4.56 9.03
C LYS A 496 -10.69 -3.36 8.96
N VAL A 497 -9.75 -3.39 8.01
CA VAL A 497 -8.80 -2.29 7.82
C VAL A 497 -9.50 -1.01 7.33
N HIS A 498 -10.43 -1.12 6.39
CA HIS A 498 -11.23 0.04 5.97
C HIS A 498 -12.01 0.62 7.15
N ALA A 499 -12.71 -0.21 7.93
CA ALA A 499 -13.44 0.23 9.11
C ALA A 499 -12.51 0.92 10.13
N ALA A 500 -11.30 0.41 10.33
CA ALA A 500 -10.30 1.02 11.20
C ALA A 500 -9.78 2.37 10.68
N PHE A 501 -9.60 2.55 9.38
CA PHE A 501 -9.23 3.86 8.82
C PHE A 501 -10.36 4.89 8.94
N VAL A 502 -11.62 4.45 8.78
CA VAL A 502 -12.80 5.31 8.91
C VAL A 502 -13.03 5.74 10.37
N GLN A 503 -12.82 4.84 11.33
CA GLN A 503 -13.00 5.13 12.76
C GLN A 503 -11.78 5.80 13.40
N GLY A 504 -10.60 5.61 12.82
CA GLY A 504 -9.34 6.16 13.31
C GLY A 504 -9.18 7.66 13.06
N PRO A 505 -8.23 8.31 13.76
CA PRO A 505 -7.93 9.72 13.51
C PRO A 505 -7.33 9.92 12.10
N ASP A 506 -7.41 11.14 11.57
CA ASP A 506 -6.82 11.48 10.27
C ASP A 506 -5.32 11.16 10.18
N SER A 507 -4.60 11.28 11.30
CA SER A 507 -3.19 10.95 11.41
C SER A 507 -2.89 9.44 11.33
N LEU A 508 -3.88 8.56 11.39
CA LEU A 508 -3.70 7.12 11.16
C LEU A 508 -3.44 6.87 9.68
N ALA A 509 -2.20 6.50 9.37
CA ALA A 509 -1.75 6.31 7.99
C ALA A 509 -1.44 4.85 7.65
N CYS A 510 -1.09 4.05 8.66
CA CYS A 510 -0.77 2.64 8.49
C CYS A 510 -1.53 1.77 9.49
N ILE A 511 -2.03 0.63 9.03
CA ILE A 511 -2.57 -0.42 9.88
C ILE A 511 -1.78 -1.70 9.61
N GLN A 512 -1.23 -2.30 10.66
CA GLN A 512 -0.53 -3.58 10.60
C GLN A 512 -1.50 -4.68 11.03
N ALA A 513 -1.72 -5.68 10.16
CA ALA A 513 -2.34 -6.93 10.57
C ALA A 513 -1.33 -7.82 11.29
N LYS A 514 -1.81 -8.76 12.10
CA LYS A 514 -0.95 -9.68 12.85
C LYS A 514 -0.38 -10.76 11.92
N LEU A 515 0.84 -11.20 12.19
CA LEU A 515 1.47 -12.28 11.45
C LEU A 515 1.63 -13.52 12.35
N ASN A 516 1.40 -14.71 11.81
CA ASN A 516 1.74 -15.97 12.47
C ASN A 516 1.94 -17.10 11.44
N TYR A 517 2.36 -18.28 11.87
CA TYR A 517 2.79 -19.35 10.97
C TYR A 517 1.83 -20.53 10.92
N PHE A 518 1.54 -21.03 9.71
CA PHE A 518 0.66 -22.19 9.53
C PHE A 518 1.36 -23.55 9.75
N ASN A 519 2.69 -23.63 9.66
CA ASN A 519 3.49 -24.86 9.81
C ASN A 519 4.19 -24.98 11.19
N SER A 520 3.53 -24.51 12.25
CA SER A 520 4.08 -24.45 13.60
C SER A 520 4.45 -25.83 14.20
N ASP A 521 3.87 -26.91 13.70
CA ASP A 521 4.08 -28.28 14.16
C ASP A 521 5.26 -29.01 13.48
N GLN A 522 5.79 -28.46 12.38
CA GLN A 522 6.78 -29.12 11.51
C GLN A 522 8.06 -29.55 12.24
N ASN A 523 8.69 -28.68 13.03
CA ASN A 523 9.86 -29.04 13.86
C ASN A 523 10.06 -28.04 15.01
N LEU A 524 11.12 -28.23 15.81
CA LEU A 524 11.36 -27.37 16.98
C LEU A 524 11.64 -25.90 16.61
N LEU A 525 12.26 -25.66 15.44
CA LEU A 525 12.55 -24.32 14.96
C LEU A 525 11.26 -23.58 14.57
N THR A 526 10.34 -24.23 13.87
CA THR A 526 9.05 -23.60 13.50
C THR A 526 8.22 -23.28 14.74
N ARG A 527 8.26 -24.14 15.77
CA ARG A 527 7.64 -23.87 17.09
C ARG A 527 8.20 -22.61 17.74
N TRP A 528 9.52 -22.45 17.80
CA TRP A 528 10.15 -21.25 18.36
C TRP A 528 9.81 -19.99 17.56
N PHE A 529 9.73 -20.09 16.24
CA PHE A 529 9.27 -19.00 15.37
C PHE A 529 7.84 -18.56 15.71
N THR A 530 6.93 -19.51 15.87
CA THR A 530 5.54 -19.24 16.29
C THR A 530 5.48 -18.56 17.66
N HIS A 531 6.27 -19.01 18.65
CA HIS A 531 6.30 -18.35 19.97
C HIS A 531 6.74 -16.88 19.87
N GLU A 532 7.81 -16.61 19.12
CA GLU A 532 8.34 -15.27 18.93
C GLU A 532 7.31 -14.35 18.26
N TYR A 533 6.68 -14.82 17.17
CA TYR A 533 5.66 -14.05 16.44
C TYR A 533 4.40 -13.83 17.28
N SER A 534 3.92 -14.84 18.00
CA SER A 534 2.80 -14.70 18.92
C SER A 534 3.08 -13.62 19.99
N MET A 535 4.26 -13.62 20.62
CA MET A 535 4.62 -12.58 21.58
C MET A 535 4.74 -11.20 20.92
N TRP A 536 5.37 -11.14 19.74
CA TRP A 536 5.61 -9.90 19.01
C TRP A 536 4.30 -9.22 18.56
N PHE A 537 3.42 -9.94 17.87
CA PHE A 537 2.21 -9.38 17.27
C PHE A 537 1.02 -9.30 18.24
N GLU A 538 0.93 -10.17 19.25
CA GLU A 538 -0.19 -10.09 20.22
C GLU A 538 0.09 -9.15 21.39
N LEU A 539 1.34 -9.07 21.85
CA LEU A 539 1.67 -8.36 23.09
C LEU A 539 2.58 -7.18 22.83
N LEU A 540 3.70 -7.36 22.13
CA LEU A 540 4.67 -6.27 22.00
C LEU A 540 4.15 -5.13 21.13
N LEU A 541 3.74 -5.38 19.88
CA LEU A 541 3.30 -4.32 18.96
C LEU A 541 2.04 -3.56 19.44
N PRO A 542 1.00 -4.23 19.98
CA PRO A 542 -0.11 -3.51 20.61
C PRO A 542 0.35 -2.64 21.78
N GLY A 543 1.33 -3.09 22.56
CA GLY A 543 1.97 -2.26 23.59
C GLY A 543 2.67 -1.01 23.03
N VAL A 544 3.38 -1.15 21.92
CA VAL A 544 4.05 -0.04 21.22
C VAL A 544 3.01 0.97 20.69
N MET A 545 1.91 0.48 20.12
CA MET A 545 0.75 1.28 19.69
C MET A 545 0.14 2.06 20.86
N GLN A 546 -0.16 1.41 21.99
CA GLN A 546 -0.72 2.06 23.18
C GLN A 546 0.21 3.14 23.76
N LEU A 547 1.51 2.91 23.64
CA LEU A 547 2.53 3.87 24.04
C LEU A 547 2.77 4.93 22.98
N ASN A 548 2.11 4.93 21.82
CA ASN A 548 2.31 5.93 20.76
C ASN A 548 3.80 6.23 20.52
N ILE A 549 4.59 5.17 20.35
CA ILE A 549 6.01 5.21 20.00
C ILE A 549 6.22 4.59 18.61
N PRO A 550 7.35 4.83 17.93
CA PRO A 550 7.58 4.32 16.59
C PRO A 550 7.43 2.79 16.52
N ILE A 551 6.58 2.34 15.58
CA ILE A 551 6.34 0.92 15.30
C ILE A 551 7.24 0.50 14.13
N PRO A 552 8.23 -0.38 14.32
CA PRO A 552 8.84 -1.06 13.18
C PRO A 552 7.80 -2.01 12.58
N LEU A 553 7.40 -1.76 11.33
CA LEU A 553 6.40 -2.57 10.64
C LEU A 553 6.92 -3.99 10.39
N GLY A 554 6.00 -4.94 10.27
CA GLY A 554 6.31 -6.29 9.78
C GLY A 554 6.52 -6.28 8.26
N GLY A 555 7.02 -7.38 7.70
CA GLY A 555 7.39 -7.45 6.27
C GLY A 555 6.22 -7.56 5.30
N THR A 556 5.01 -7.80 5.81
CA THR A 556 3.79 -7.99 5.02
C THR A 556 2.55 -7.57 5.83
N SER A 557 1.39 -7.52 5.14
CA SER A 557 0.10 -7.09 5.67
C SER A 557 0.15 -5.73 6.37
N ASN A 558 0.96 -4.84 5.80
CA ASN A 558 0.93 -3.43 6.14
C ASN A 558 -0.03 -2.75 5.17
N HIS A 559 -1.07 -2.15 5.72
CA HIS A 559 -2.08 -1.43 4.96
C HIS A 559 -1.86 0.06 5.11
N PHE A 560 -1.76 0.79 4.00
CA PHE A 560 -1.47 2.22 3.99
C PHE A 560 -2.57 3.01 3.30
N LYS A 561 -2.79 4.25 3.78
CA LYS A 561 -3.39 5.30 2.94
C LYS A 561 -2.43 5.61 1.78
N MET A 562 -2.91 5.42 0.55
CA MET A 562 -2.10 5.58 -0.67
C MET A 562 -1.47 6.97 -0.75
N SER A 563 -2.25 8.02 -0.43
CA SER A 563 -1.79 9.41 -0.43
C SER A 563 -0.59 9.62 0.48
N VAL A 564 -0.67 9.14 1.73
CA VAL A 564 0.40 9.27 2.72
C VAL A 564 1.64 8.48 2.31
N LEU A 565 1.47 7.25 1.83
CA LEU A 565 2.60 6.42 1.41
C LEU A 565 3.38 7.06 0.24
N LYS A 566 2.67 7.65 -0.74
CA LYS A 566 3.28 8.38 -1.85
C LYS A 566 3.96 9.68 -1.38
N GLU A 567 3.37 10.39 -0.41
CA GLU A 567 3.92 11.62 0.17
C GLU A 567 5.28 11.39 0.85
N ILE A 568 5.44 10.27 1.58
CA ILE A 568 6.69 9.95 2.28
C ILE A 568 7.70 9.17 1.43
N ASN A 569 7.50 9.13 0.11
CA ASN A 569 8.35 8.45 -0.86
C ASN A 569 8.46 6.93 -0.68
N ALA A 570 7.36 6.28 -0.27
CA ALA A 570 7.18 4.83 -0.26
C ALA A 570 8.33 4.08 0.43
N TRP A 571 8.78 2.93 -0.09
CA TRP A 571 9.82 2.10 0.54
C TRP A 571 11.23 2.50 0.10
N ASP A 572 12.22 2.38 0.98
CA ASP A 572 13.63 2.62 0.65
C ASP A 572 14.24 1.41 -0.09
N PRO A 573 14.63 1.53 -1.37
CA PRO A 573 15.16 0.41 -2.15
C PRO A 573 16.50 -0.15 -1.64
N TYR A 574 17.21 0.62 -0.81
CA TYR A 574 18.54 0.31 -0.28
C TYR A 574 18.53 -0.28 1.14
N ASN A 575 17.37 -0.33 1.80
CA ASN A 575 17.24 -0.94 3.12
C ASN A 575 16.78 -2.39 2.98
N VAL A 576 17.44 -3.33 3.67
CA VAL A 576 17.03 -4.75 3.62
C VAL A 576 15.87 -5.11 4.58
N THR A 577 15.44 -4.13 5.38
CA THR A 577 14.18 -4.09 6.16
C THR A 577 13.53 -2.74 5.94
N GLU A 578 13.04 -2.54 4.72
CA GLU A 578 12.35 -1.34 4.25
C GLU A 578 11.07 -1.02 5.04
N ASP A 579 10.44 -2.06 5.59
CA ASP A 579 9.25 -2.06 6.41
C ASP A 579 9.48 -1.37 7.76
N ALA A 580 10.51 -1.81 8.48
CA ALA A 580 10.91 -1.25 9.76
C ALA A 580 11.30 0.23 9.59
N ASP A 581 12.03 0.57 8.53
CA ASP A 581 12.39 1.95 8.17
C ASP A 581 11.16 2.82 7.86
N LEU A 582 10.25 2.31 7.04
CA LEU A 582 9.00 3.01 6.69
C LEU A 582 8.17 3.35 7.93
N GLY A 583 8.08 2.42 8.89
CA GLY A 583 7.42 2.67 10.17
C GLY A 583 8.00 3.85 10.96
N ILE A 584 9.33 4.00 10.95
CA ILE A 584 9.99 5.14 11.60
C ILE A 584 9.75 6.43 10.80
N ARG A 585 9.80 6.39 9.46
CA ARG A 585 9.52 7.56 8.63
C ARG A 585 8.09 8.07 8.77
N LEU A 586 7.09 7.18 8.85
CA LEU A 586 5.70 7.54 9.15
C LEU A 586 5.61 8.32 10.46
N TYR A 587 6.20 7.80 11.53
CA TYR A 587 6.18 8.45 12.85
C TYR A 587 6.90 9.80 12.84
N LYS A 588 8.05 9.90 12.15
CA LYS A 588 8.78 11.17 11.98
C LYS A 588 7.96 12.24 11.24
N SER A 589 7.11 11.82 10.31
CA SER A 589 6.19 12.71 9.58
C SER A 589 4.90 13.03 10.35
N GLY A 590 4.77 12.57 11.61
CA GLY A 590 3.62 12.87 12.46
C GLY A 590 2.43 11.92 12.27
N TYR A 591 2.57 10.87 11.46
CA TYR A 591 1.55 9.85 11.29
C TYR A 591 1.65 8.75 12.36
N THR A 592 0.54 8.06 12.56
CA THR A 592 0.42 6.95 13.50
C THR A 592 0.18 5.63 12.78
N THR A 593 0.56 4.55 13.44
CA THR A 593 0.32 3.17 13.01
C THR A 593 -0.50 2.45 14.07
N ALA A 594 -1.51 1.70 13.64
CA ALA A 594 -2.33 0.87 14.52
C ALA A 594 -2.17 -0.62 14.22
N ILE A 595 -2.46 -1.46 15.22
CA ILE A 595 -2.53 -2.92 15.07
C ILE A 595 -4.00 -3.32 15.02
N VAL A 596 -4.38 -4.12 14.02
CA VAL A 596 -5.74 -4.66 13.87
C VAL A 596 -5.75 -6.16 14.15
N ASP A 597 -6.82 -6.63 14.79
CA ASP A 597 -7.05 -8.04 15.09
C ASP A 597 -7.57 -8.83 13.87
N SER A 598 -6.72 -8.88 12.85
CA SER A 598 -6.81 -9.76 11.69
C SER A 598 -5.44 -10.38 11.47
N ARG A 599 -5.40 -11.64 11.06
CA ARG A 599 -4.17 -12.41 10.95
C ARG A 599 -3.85 -12.76 9.50
N THR A 600 -2.59 -12.71 9.16
CA THR A 600 -2.03 -13.30 7.94
C THR A 600 -1.14 -14.46 8.32
N TRP A 601 -1.38 -15.60 7.69
CA TRP A 601 -0.61 -16.82 7.94
C TRP A 601 0.51 -16.98 6.92
N GLU A 602 1.73 -17.09 7.45
CA GLU A 602 2.98 -17.25 6.69
C GLU A 602 3.57 -18.66 6.88
N GLU A 603 4.58 -18.96 6.07
CA GLU A 603 5.39 -20.16 6.24
C GLU A 603 6.63 -19.89 7.14
N ALA A 604 6.73 -20.59 8.27
CA ALA A 604 7.92 -20.56 9.11
C ALA A 604 9.08 -21.30 8.44
N ASN A 605 10.29 -20.75 8.61
CA ASN A 605 11.50 -21.40 8.13
C ASN A 605 11.80 -22.68 8.93
N SER A 606 11.74 -23.83 8.24
CA SER A 606 11.98 -25.14 8.86
C SER A 606 13.45 -25.58 8.84
N ARG A 607 14.36 -24.83 8.20
CA ARG A 607 15.78 -25.19 8.07
C ARG A 607 16.69 -24.14 8.71
N THR A 608 17.47 -24.54 9.71
CA THR A 608 18.36 -23.64 10.48
C THR A 608 19.26 -22.78 9.62
N GLY A 609 19.88 -23.34 8.56
CA GLY A 609 20.73 -22.57 7.66
C GLY A 609 19.97 -21.45 6.94
N ASN A 610 18.79 -21.74 6.41
CA ASN A 610 17.92 -20.77 5.75
C ASN A 610 17.40 -19.72 6.76
N TRP A 611 17.07 -20.17 7.98
CA TRP A 611 16.65 -19.29 9.08
C TRP A 611 17.74 -18.29 9.49
N ILE A 612 19.00 -18.72 9.61
CA ILE A 612 20.12 -17.82 9.93
C ILE A 612 20.27 -16.74 8.85
N ARG A 613 20.08 -17.08 7.57
CA ARG A 613 20.09 -16.09 6.47
C ARG A 613 18.99 -15.06 6.64
N GLN A 614 17.75 -15.52 6.81
CA GLN A 614 16.59 -14.67 7.04
C GLN A 614 16.80 -13.72 8.23
N ARG A 615 17.18 -14.28 9.39
CA ARG A 615 17.33 -13.51 10.63
C ARG A 615 18.51 -12.54 10.56
N SER A 616 19.61 -12.91 9.91
CA SER A 616 20.74 -12.01 9.71
C SER A 616 20.38 -10.83 8.81
N ARG A 617 19.53 -11.03 7.79
CA ARG A 617 19.00 -9.95 6.95
C ARG A 617 18.17 -8.97 7.79
N TRP A 618 17.26 -9.48 8.62
CA TRP A 618 16.43 -8.64 9.49
C TRP A 618 17.29 -7.81 10.44
N ILE A 619 18.19 -8.46 11.19
CA ILE A 619 19.06 -7.77 12.15
C ILE A 619 19.93 -6.71 11.45
N LYS A 620 20.46 -7.02 10.26
CA LYS A 620 21.24 -6.06 9.47
C LYS A 620 20.40 -4.85 9.07
N GLY A 621 19.17 -5.05 8.62
CA GLY A 621 18.27 -3.95 8.26
C GLY A 621 17.93 -3.08 9.47
N TYR A 622 17.69 -3.65 10.65
CA TYR A 622 17.54 -2.88 11.89
C TYR A 622 18.77 -2.03 12.20
N MET A 623 19.99 -2.55 11.99
CA MET A 623 21.21 -1.75 12.11
C MET A 623 21.27 -0.62 11.06
N GLN A 624 20.87 -0.88 9.81
CA GLN A 624 20.79 0.15 8.77
C GLN A 624 19.80 1.26 9.15
N THR A 625 18.57 0.90 9.53
CA THR A 625 17.54 1.84 9.98
C THR A 625 18.00 2.67 11.17
N TRP A 626 18.70 2.07 12.14
CA TRP A 626 19.29 2.81 13.25
C TRP A 626 20.32 3.83 12.76
N LEU A 627 21.26 3.41 11.90
CA LEU A 627 22.29 4.28 11.34
C LEU A 627 21.71 5.43 10.51
N VAL A 628 20.68 5.18 9.69
CA VAL A 628 20.03 6.20 8.86
C VAL A 628 19.44 7.30 9.74
N HIS A 629 18.63 6.94 10.73
CA HIS A 629 17.95 7.94 11.56
C HIS A 629 18.86 8.58 12.63
N MET A 630 19.95 7.90 13.03
CA MET A 630 20.95 8.43 13.97
C MET A 630 22.06 9.25 13.29
N ARG A 631 21.93 9.59 12.01
CA ARG A 631 22.82 10.57 11.36
C ARG A 631 22.80 11.92 12.07
N ASN A 632 21.65 12.32 12.60
CA ASN A 632 21.46 13.57 13.35
C ASN A 632 20.59 13.30 14.61
N PRO A 633 21.18 12.78 15.71
CA PRO A 633 20.41 12.30 16.86
C PRO A 633 19.61 13.39 17.57
N ILE A 634 20.15 14.62 17.67
CA ILE A 634 19.46 15.76 18.28
C ILE A 634 18.24 16.16 17.45
N ARG A 635 18.37 16.14 16.11
CA ARG A 635 17.26 16.42 15.20
C ARG A 635 16.18 15.35 15.32
N LEU A 636 16.58 14.07 15.30
CA LEU A 636 15.65 12.97 15.49
C LEU A 636 14.88 13.13 16.81
N TRP A 637 15.56 13.35 17.92
CA TRP A 637 14.93 13.53 19.23
C TRP A 637 13.92 14.70 19.25
N ARG A 638 14.18 15.78 18.53
CA ARG A 638 13.22 16.90 18.39
C ARG A 638 12.02 16.54 17.51
N GLU A 639 12.22 15.76 16.45
CA GLU A 639 11.16 15.34 15.53
C GLU A 639 10.20 14.32 16.18
N ILE A 640 10.72 13.34 16.92
CA ILE A 640 9.91 12.24 17.50
C ILE A 640 9.67 12.36 19.01
N GLY A 641 10.22 13.40 19.65
CA GLY A 641 10.13 13.64 21.09
C GLY A 641 10.87 12.61 21.95
N THR A 642 10.90 12.84 23.27
CA THR A 642 11.61 11.96 24.23
C THR A 642 11.04 10.55 24.26
N LYS A 643 9.71 10.43 24.27
CA LYS A 643 9.03 9.14 24.31
C LYS A 643 9.31 8.34 23.05
N GLY A 644 9.15 8.96 21.87
CA GLY A 644 9.44 8.33 20.59
C GLY A 644 10.91 7.97 20.44
N PHE A 645 11.83 8.81 20.93
CA PHE A 645 13.28 8.54 20.87
C PHE A 645 13.68 7.32 21.69
N TRP A 646 13.19 7.20 22.92
CA TRP A 646 13.43 6.00 23.72
C TRP A 646 12.75 4.76 23.14
N GLY A 647 11.52 4.90 22.64
CA GLY A 647 10.84 3.83 21.90
C GLY A 647 11.66 3.35 20.69
N PHE A 648 12.24 4.29 19.92
CA PHE A 648 13.14 3.99 18.82
C PHE A 648 14.41 3.25 19.27
N GLN A 649 15.06 3.65 20.37
CA GLN A 649 16.22 2.88 20.88
C GLN A 649 15.81 1.46 21.33
N VAL A 650 14.68 1.32 22.01
CA VAL A 650 14.19 0.02 22.51
C VAL A 650 13.80 -0.92 21.37
N MET A 651 13.10 -0.40 20.35
CA MET A 651 12.59 -1.22 19.25
C MET A 651 13.64 -1.45 18.16
N VAL A 652 14.47 -0.45 17.87
CA VAL A 652 15.42 -0.49 16.74
C VAL A 652 16.83 -0.83 17.17
N LEU A 653 17.41 -0.17 18.18
CA LEU A 653 18.79 -0.42 18.63
C LEU A 653 18.94 -1.70 19.46
N ALA A 654 18.02 -1.97 20.38
CA ALA A 654 18.15 -3.12 21.27
C ALA A 654 18.03 -4.47 20.52
N THR A 655 17.28 -4.50 19.42
CA THR A 655 17.07 -5.70 18.59
C THR A 655 18.38 -6.32 18.05
N PRO A 656 19.31 -5.55 17.45
CA PRO A 656 20.65 -6.03 17.10
C PRO A 656 21.62 -6.09 18.29
N MET A 657 21.55 -5.14 19.24
CA MET A 657 22.56 -5.04 20.30
C MET A 657 22.49 -6.17 21.33
N LEU A 658 21.30 -6.55 21.79
CA LEU A 658 21.20 -7.57 22.85
C LEU A 658 21.73 -8.94 22.37
N PRO A 659 21.38 -9.47 21.18
CA PRO A 659 21.94 -10.72 20.69
C PRO A 659 23.46 -10.67 20.42
N LEU A 660 24.05 -9.48 20.18
CA LEU A 660 25.51 -9.33 20.08
C LEU A 660 26.20 -9.38 21.44
N LEU A 661 25.56 -8.85 22.48
CA LEU A 661 26.10 -8.79 23.84
C LEU A 661 25.93 -10.12 24.60
N ASN A 662 24.82 -10.84 24.35
CA ASN A 662 24.45 -12.05 25.07
C ASN A 662 25.57 -13.11 25.16
N PRO A 663 26.27 -13.47 24.06
CA PRO A 663 27.35 -14.46 24.14
C PRO A 663 28.47 -14.08 25.10
N ILE A 664 28.80 -12.80 25.22
CA ILE A 664 29.85 -12.30 26.12
C ILE A 664 29.44 -12.59 27.56
N TYR A 665 28.23 -12.18 27.95
CA TYR A 665 27.72 -12.40 29.31
C TYR A 665 27.46 -13.86 29.63
N TRP A 666 27.00 -14.67 28.68
CA TRP A 666 26.86 -16.10 28.87
C TRP A 666 28.21 -16.79 29.11
N VAL A 667 29.25 -16.43 28.35
CA VAL A 667 30.61 -16.94 28.58
C VAL A 667 31.11 -16.53 29.97
N MET A 668 30.88 -15.27 30.39
CA MET A 668 31.24 -14.82 31.74
C MET A 668 30.49 -15.63 32.82
N ILE A 669 29.19 -15.87 32.67
CA ILE A 669 28.40 -16.68 33.60
C ILE A 669 28.92 -18.13 33.65
N ILE A 670 29.21 -18.74 32.51
CA ILE A 670 29.75 -20.10 32.43
C ILE A 670 31.11 -20.19 33.13
N LEU A 671 32.01 -19.24 32.88
CA LEU A 671 33.33 -19.20 33.51
C LEU A 671 33.24 -18.93 35.02
N TRP A 672 32.32 -18.07 35.45
CA TRP A 672 32.13 -17.75 36.86
C TRP A 672 31.49 -18.91 37.63
N TYR A 673 30.37 -19.46 37.16
CA TYR A 673 29.70 -20.55 37.88
C TYR A 673 30.39 -21.90 37.71
N GLY A 674 30.94 -22.19 36.52
CA GLY A 674 31.58 -23.45 36.19
C GLY A 674 33.02 -23.57 36.70
N TRP A 675 33.84 -22.53 36.53
CA TRP A 675 35.27 -22.54 36.88
C TRP A 675 35.66 -21.61 38.03
N LYS A 676 34.69 -20.89 38.63
CA LYS A 676 34.94 -20.00 39.78
C LYS A 676 36.05 -18.97 39.51
N MET A 677 36.07 -18.40 38.31
CA MET A 677 37.03 -17.37 37.93
C MET A 677 36.82 -16.08 38.75
N ASP A 678 37.67 -15.84 39.74
CA ASP A 678 37.54 -14.76 40.74
C ASP A 678 37.69 -13.34 40.16
N TRP A 679 38.18 -13.21 38.92
CA TRP A 679 38.27 -11.92 38.25
C TRP A 679 36.92 -11.41 37.72
N ILE A 680 35.94 -12.31 37.49
CA ILE A 680 34.65 -11.95 36.90
C ILE A 680 33.81 -11.07 37.83
N PRO A 681 33.61 -11.42 39.11
CA PRO A 681 32.85 -10.57 40.05
C PRO A 681 33.40 -9.16 40.19
N GLN A 682 34.70 -8.94 39.93
CA GLN A 682 35.33 -7.63 40.03
C GLN A 682 34.78 -6.64 38.99
N PHE A 683 34.24 -7.13 37.88
CA PHE A 683 33.57 -6.30 36.87
C PHE A 683 32.13 -5.90 37.23
N PHE A 684 31.57 -6.47 38.30
CA PHE A 684 30.20 -6.24 38.75
C PHE A 684 30.21 -5.59 40.14
N PRO A 685 30.43 -4.27 40.25
CA PRO A 685 30.29 -3.57 41.52
C PRO A 685 28.86 -3.71 42.05
N GLY A 686 28.68 -3.64 43.37
CA GLY A 686 27.43 -4.01 44.07
C GLY A 686 26.12 -3.73 43.32
N PRO A 687 25.79 -2.47 42.97
CA PRO A 687 24.55 -2.16 42.25
C PRO A 687 24.43 -2.87 40.89
N ILE A 688 25.52 -2.93 40.12
CA ILE A 688 25.55 -3.60 38.80
C ILE A 688 25.45 -5.11 38.96
N TYR A 689 26.04 -5.70 40.00
CA TYR A 689 25.86 -7.11 40.31
C TYR A 689 24.39 -7.45 40.53
N TYR A 690 23.66 -6.66 41.34
CA TYR A 690 22.25 -6.88 41.58
C TYR A 690 21.39 -6.66 40.34
N MET A 691 21.69 -5.62 39.54
CA MET A 691 21.02 -5.40 38.25
C MET A 691 21.22 -6.59 37.30
N ALA A 692 22.48 -7.01 37.09
CA ALA A 692 22.82 -8.15 36.24
C ALA A 692 22.16 -9.46 36.72
N SER A 693 22.14 -9.69 38.04
CA SER A 693 21.50 -10.85 38.64
C SER A 693 19.98 -10.83 38.43
N ALA A 694 19.35 -9.65 38.56
CA ALA A 694 17.93 -9.47 38.30
C ALA A 694 17.59 -9.71 36.83
N GLU A 695 18.41 -9.22 35.89
CA GLU A 695 18.23 -9.52 34.45
C GLU A 695 18.37 -11.01 34.17
N PHE A 696 19.41 -11.62 34.74
CA PHE A 696 19.69 -13.03 34.54
C PHE A 696 18.53 -13.90 35.03
N MET A 697 18.00 -13.64 36.23
CA MET A 697 16.92 -14.45 36.79
C MET A 697 15.53 -13.97 36.33
N ILE A 698 15.18 -12.73 36.67
CA ILE A 698 13.84 -12.17 36.45
C ILE A 698 13.67 -11.80 34.97
N GLY A 699 14.65 -11.14 34.35
CA GLY A 699 14.56 -10.73 32.94
C GLY A 699 14.35 -11.91 32.00
N ASN A 700 15.18 -12.96 32.12
CA ASN A 700 15.01 -14.18 31.32
C ASN A 700 13.67 -14.88 31.60
N PHE A 701 13.26 -14.97 32.88
CA PHE A 701 11.95 -15.52 33.24
C PHE A 701 10.81 -14.76 32.56
N LEU A 702 10.83 -13.42 32.62
CA LEU A 702 9.80 -12.58 32.02
C LEU A 702 9.75 -12.74 30.51
N PHE A 703 10.89 -12.80 29.81
CA PHE A 703 10.89 -13.06 28.36
C PHE A 703 10.33 -14.43 27.99
N VAL A 704 10.70 -15.49 28.72
CA VAL A 704 10.14 -16.83 28.51
C VAL A 704 8.63 -16.81 28.81
N PHE A 705 8.22 -16.16 29.89
CA PHE A 705 6.82 -16.02 30.27
C PHE A 705 6.01 -15.24 29.24
N SER A 706 6.56 -14.16 28.66
CA SER A 706 5.88 -13.41 27.58
C SER A 706 5.68 -14.26 26.32
N ASN A 707 6.62 -15.15 25.99
CA ASN A 707 6.44 -16.12 24.89
C ASN A 707 5.34 -17.15 25.20
N VAL A 708 5.27 -17.63 26.45
CA VAL A 708 4.18 -18.50 26.93
C VAL A 708 2.83 -17.78 26.86
N ALA A 709 2.76 -16.55 27.38
CA ALA A 709 1.54 -15.76 27.40
C ALA A 709 1.04 -15.43 25.97
N GLY A 710 1.95 -15.02 25.08
CA GLY A 710 1.61 -14.68 23.71
C GLY A 710 1.03 -15.88 22.95
N VAL A 711 1.70 -17.04 22.99
CA VAL A 711 1.19 -18.22 22.27
C VAL A 711 -0.12 -18.74 22.87
N TYR A 712 -0.25 -18.71 24.20
CA TYR A 712 -1.49 -19.08 24.89
C TYR A 712 -2.65 -18.20 24.46
N TRP A 713 -2.41 -16.88 24.38
CA TRP A 713 -3.40 -15.91 23.94
C TRP A 713 -3.87 -16.20 22.51
N VAL A 714 -2.95 -16.44 21.57
CA VAL A 714 -3.31 -16.79 20.19
C VAL A 714 -4.19 -18.05 20.16
N ILE A 715 -3.81 -19.11 20.87
CA ILE A 715 -4.59 -20.36 20.91
C ILE A 715 -6.00 -20.08 21.43
N TYR A 716 -6.11 -19.34 22.54
CA TYR A 716 -7.39 -18.98 23.13
C TYR A 716 -8.29 -18.16 22.19
N GLU A 717 -7.73 -17.20 21.46
CA GLU A 717 -8.49 -16.41 20.47
C GLU A 717 -8.95 -17.23 19.28
N LEU A 718 -8.12 -18.14 18.78
CA LEU A 718 -8.48 -19.03 17.68
C LEU A 718 -9.60 -19.99 18.11
N GLU A 719 -9.52 -20.57 19.32
CA GLU A 719 -10.58 -21.45 19.85
C GLU A 719 -11.92 -20.72 20.00
N LYS A 720 -11.92 -19.46 20.42
CA LYS A 720 -13.14 -18.62 20.44
C LYS A 720 -13.77 -18.45 19.07
N ARG A 721 -12.95 -18.44 18.01
CA ARG A 721 -13.38 -18.38 16.62
C ARG A 721 -13.61 -19.77 15.99
N GLN A 722 -13.60 -20.84 16.81
CA GLN A 722 -13.72 -22.23 16.37
C GLN A 722 -12.63 -22.67 15.36
N GLN A 723 -11.46 -22.04 15.43
CA GLN A 723 -10.29 -22.36 14.62
C GLN A 723 -9.27 -23.12 15.48
N TYR A 724 -8.83 -24.29 15.02
CA TYR A 724 -7.95 -25.19 15.79
C TYR A 724 -6.58 -25.37 15.13
N VAL A 725 -6.00 -24.26 14.63
CA VAL A 725 -4.69 -24.28 13.94
C VAL A 725 -3.55 -24.65 14.90
N PHE A 726 -3.64 -24.23 16.18
CA PHE A 726 -2.62 -24.49 17.20
C PHE A 726 -3.15 -25.35 18.34
N SER A 727 -2.25 -26.10 18.97
CA SER A 727 -2.51 -26.91 20.17
C SER A 727 -1.83 -26.31 21.40
N TYR A 728 -2.45 -26.41 22.58
CA TYR A 728 -1.83 -26.07 23.87
C TYR A 728 -0.53 -26.85 24.14
N GLY A 729 -0.31 -28.00 23.48
CA GLY A 729 0.97 -28.70 23.53
C GLY A 729 2.15 -27.88 23.01
N LEU A 730 1.91 -26.79 22.26
CA LEU A 730 2.92 -25.86 21.79
C LEU A 730 3.56 -25.07 22.95
N VAL A 731 2.78 -24.72 23.98
CA VAL A 731 3.19 -23.83 25.09
C VAL A 731 4.49 -24.28 25.77
N LYS A 732 4.67 -25.59 25.97
CA LYS A 732 5.85 -26.15 26.66
C LYS A 732 7.17 -25.88 25.95
N TYR A 733 7.16 -25.68 24.63
CA TYR A 733 8.38 -25.43 23.85
C TYR A 733 8.93 -24.01 24.05
N ALA A 734 8.10 -23.07 24.56
CA ALA A 734 8.55 -21.74 24.96
C ALA A 734 9.63 -21.79 26.06
N LEU A 735 9.62 -22.81 26.92
CA LEU A 735 10.64 -23.01 27.96
C LEU A 735 12.04 -23.26 27.39
N LEU A 736 12.13 -23.70 26.13
CA LEU A 736 13.40 -23.97 25.44
C LEU A 736 13.87 -22.79 24.57
N THR A 737 13.18 -21.64 24.60
CA THR A 737 13.56 -20.44 23.85
C THR A 737 14.96 -19.89 24.15
N PRO A 738 15.58 -20.10 25.34
CA PRO A 738 16.99 -19.70 25.53
C PRO A 738 17.97 -20.36 24.56
N ILE A 739 17.69 -21.60 24.10
CA ILE A 739 18.50 -22.28 23.08
C ILE A 739 18.37 -21.55 21.74
N TYR A 740 17.16 -21.09 21.42
CA TYR A 740 16.86 -20.33 20.21
C TYR A 740 17.57 -18.96 20.20
N TRP A 741 17.78 -18.31 21.34
CA TRP A 741 18.54 -17.05 21.43
C TRP A 741 20.03 -17.20 21.06
N VAL A 742 20.62 -18.39 21.20
CA VAL A 742 21.97 -18.67 20.69
C VAL A 742 21.99 -18.54 19.17
N LEU A 743 20.97 -19.07 18.48
CA LEU A 743 20.84 -18.92 17.02
C LEU A 743 20.67 -17.46 16.62
N MET A 744 19.89 -16.66 17.39
CA MET A 744 19.78 -15.21 17.16
C MET A 744 21.12 -14.50 17.26
N SER A 745 21.95 -14.90 18.24
CA SER A 745 23.28 -14.31 18.44
C SER A 745 24.22 -14.62 17.27
N LEU A 746 24.19 -15.86 16.74
CA LEU A 746 24.94 -16.23 15.53
C LEU A 746 24.48 -15.41 14.31
N ALA A 747 23.18 -15.24 14.14
CA ALA A 747 22.62 -14.42 13.08
C ALA A 747 23.02 -12.93 13.22
N ALA A 748 23.11 -12.41 14.45
CA ALA A 748 23.50 -11.03 14.72
C ALA A 748 24.97 -10.75 14.41
N VAL A 749 25.88 -11.67 14.77
CA VAL A 749 27.30 -11.57 14.40
C VAL A 749 27.47 -11.58 12.87
N LYS A 750 26.76 -12.48 12.19
CA LYS A 750 26.72 -12.52 10.72
C LYS A 750 26.18 -11.21 10.14
N ALA A 751 25.12 -10.65 10.71
CA ALA A 751 24.53 -9.38 10.28
C ALA A 751 25.51 -8.22 10.42
N ALA A 752 26.21 -8.11 11.56
CA ALA A 752 27.22 -7.07 11.79
C ALA A 752 28.37 -7.17 10.78
N TRP A 753 28.86 -8.38 10.48
CA TRP A 753 29.88 -8.60 9.46
C TRP A 753 29.39 -8.25 8.05
N GLN A 754 28.14 -8.62 7.70
CA GLN A 754 27.54 -8.27 6.41
C GLN A 754 27.25 -6.78 6.25
N LEU A 755 26.91 -6.07 7.33
CA LEU A 755 26.69 -4.62 7.28
C LEU A 755 27.95 -3.88 6.77
N ILE A 756 29.13 -4.35 7.16
CA ILE A 756 30.42 -3.77 6.77
C ILE A 756 30.83 -4.25 5.37
N THR A 757 30.69 -5.55 5.09
CA THR A 757 31.23 -6.15 3.85
C THR A 757 30.28 -6.10 2.66
N LYS A 758 28.96 -6.14 2.91
CA LYS A 758 27.90 -6.27 1.89
C LYS A 758 26.58 -5.62 2.38
N PRO A 759 26.55 -4.29 2.62
CA PRO A 759 25.41 -3.61 3.24
C PRO A 759 24.09 -3.85 2.49
N PHE A 760 24.10 -3.68 1.16
CA PHE A 760 22.91 -3.80 0.30
C PHE A 760 22.60 -5.22 -0.15
N TYR A 761 23.38 -6.22 0.26
CA TYR A 761 23.17 -7.58 -0.19
C TYR A 761 21.89 -8.18 0.39
N TRP A 762 20.95 -8.53 -0.48
CA TRP A 762 19.73 -9.25 -0.12
C TRP A 762 19.97 -10.77 -0.15
N GLU A 763 19.99 -11.39 1.03
CA GLU A 763 20.21 -12.82 1.14
C GLU A 763 18.88 -13.57 1.00
N LYS A 764 18.56 -13.96 -0.24
CA LYS A 764 17.29 -14.63 -0.56
C LYS A 764 17.14 -15.94 0.23
N THR A 765 15.94 -16.16 0.74
CA THR A 765 15.50 -17.37 1.41
C THR A 765 14.71 -18.27 0.47
N THR A 766 14.75 -19.57 0.72
CA THR A 766 13.88 -20.53 0.02
C THR A 766 12.56 -20.67 0.80
N HIS A 767 11.44 -20.50 0.09
CA HIS A 767 10.07 -20.72 0.56
C HIS A 767 9.56 -22.10 0.05
N GLY A 768 8.45 -22.62 0.56
CA GLY A 768 7.91 -23.94 0.20
C GLY A 768 8.66 -25.11 0.85
N LEU A 769 9.18 -24.92 2.07
CA LEU A 769 9.88 -25.94 2.85
C LEU A 769 8.94 -26.77 3.76
N GLY A 770 7.69 -26.34 3.92
CA GLY A 770 6.61 -27.07 4.56
C GLY A 770 6.13 -28.23 3.69
N LYS A 771 5.73 -29.34 4.33
CA LYS A 771 4.90 -30.32 3.63
C LYS A 771 3.53 -29.68 3.50
N HIS A 772 3.13 -29.30 2.28
CA HIS A 772 1.76 -28.88 2.03
C HIS A 772 0.83 -30.06 2.34
N THR A 773 0.25 -30.10 3.54
CA THR A 773 -0.96 -30.90 3.75
C THR A 773 -2.08 -30.14 3.02
N PRO A 774 -2.77 -30.78 2.06
CA PRO A 774 -3.98 -30.21 1.51
C PRO A 774 -4.94 -29.98 2.68
N ASP A 775 -5.50 -28.78 2.81
CA ASP A 775 -6.73 -28.65 3.58
C ASP A 775 -7.74 -29.60 2.95
N ALA A 776 -8.21 -30.58 3.72
CA ALA A 776 -9.09 -31.66 3.26
C ALA A 776 -10.44 -31.15 2.72
N ASN A 777 -10.72 -29.84 2.83
CA ASN A 777 -11.93 -29.20 2.33
C ASN A 777 -11.75 -28.45 1.00
N ALA A 778 -10.52 -28.35 0.46
CA ALA A 778 -10.27 -27.62 -0.80
C ALA A 778 -10.43 -28.50 -2.06
N GLY A 779 -10.58 -29.82 -1.90
CA GLY A 779 -10.65 -30.77 -3.01
C GLY A 779 -12.02 -30.96 -3.67
N GLU A 780 -13.11 -30.48 -3.05
CA GLU A 780 -14.47 -30.69 -3.57
C GLU A 780 -15.04 -29.46 -4.32
N ALA A 781 -14.38 -28.30 -4.28
CA ALA A 781 -14.93 -27.06 -4.85
C ALA A 781 -14.37 -26.69 -6.25
N VAL A 782 -13.55 -27.54 -6.88
CA VAL A 782 -12.91 -27.24 -8.19
C VAL A 782 -13.34 -28.23 -9.29
N GLN A 783 -14.46 -28.94 -9.11
CA GLN A 783 -15.03 -29.82 -10.13
C GLN A 783 -16.50 -29.56 -10.50
N GLU A 784 -17.06 -28.39 -10.19
CA GLU A 784 -18.33 -27.93 -10.77
C GLU A 784 -18.23 -26.54 -11.41
#